data_AF-A0AAU9JFP0-F1
#
_entry.id   AF-A0AAU9JFP0-F1
#
_cell.length_a   1.000
_cell.length_b   1.000
_cell.length_c   1.000
_cell.angle_alpha   90.00
_cell.angle_beta   90.00
_cell.angle_gamma   90.00
#
_symmetry.space_group_name_H-M   'P 1'
#
loop_
_entity.id
_entity.type
_entity.pdbx_description
1 polymer ?
#
loop_
_entity_poly.entity_id
_entity_poly.type
_entity_poly.pdbx_seq_one_letter_code
_entity_poly.pdbx_strand_id
1 'polypeptide(L)'
;MNKEDRATRWTRLLKLDSSSHNHLKQLNEDFKRDHPDQLKIHNDCQQINKMLPMFEEAELKDYLELLLTYYCKTENISYISGMHEVLAAFFVLGFSSLKTVYAAFREFVKKMMPRVFKKDSSLPYSYKIFYKLLLYHEPVECSALDGKMLHPQAYAERWFLTMFASALNISLLLAFWEFCLQENNPTLPYFFALVCVSRIKEKILSKKNLSMGDVQLFRFYINELDELDEICQEALALQHQTPSSFISIIEELVLHRHSPEQWAVDMIDNSVSLPILSEDVKIPKPGLFIIDLRSLEEYIEGHYPQAFNFPKNLNLTTEELWNILSGFSANFTSTTTRPCHFAFCSDTKSRHIRHASTLCLDVIRRGIERVSILPSGYSGESKHDWEQCQWCELNRDLVISSEGSSGAARCNLIRIKMWNAFLHEVGSKFSTPFSSQASSPRFIEPSIPRAIHINTQPSDSSSKPTTTARSTEIDTSSFTIQDSLKLMWTSGIQDSEHWFEERKNFDSRCALHWAEAGFLKALLMGDKPSRKIALERLEIAEKIADAHVKSTEAAGNRLSGFKGKGNPELIFNILKEAQSARMNIAVLAEVYLFKAGSDILHRDYPKGSIHFRNAWKQHKICADLTKLHNDFEKNLPQNYKDQLASGIEDDIENLLNYEEGIFLLSLSMAPPSLLRLAKLAGMEANQSKGVQLLYKCINSKRGMRVPLALMFMLFWLLVYIPEFVPGKEERYREANELIKFGSHYYNKSIYFSWLESYMLTKQGNLERSLKLLERALISCEKQGLPFRSPRLLFEKGWVLFLCQEWEEALACLLSASDHSPPSPFTQLLLGACSCMTGQLDQAEEWFQGLGDLNLERSTIERWIGRRAKRYLNRRWFQLFPYEIIYVTDYLNGMKRDWFEHAFDFLSSIGVPEIPSPENLGKGEYQETDEYSLLLLLQASILRNFGRLREAVKMLEKLTKYQSWILNEKWVIPHAYYELGLVYMRGRDWRAGSDMFLKAKMYKKYDFRRSLNFKLNAALEFIAQEESKENKRG
;
A
#
# COMPACT_ATOMS: atom_id res chain seq x y z
N MET A 1 33.67 5.96 -4.90
CA MET A 1 33.10 7.30 -4.63
C MET A 1 34.23 8.23 -4.24
N ASN A 2 34.40 9.39 -4.89
CA ASN A 2 35.46 10.34 -4.58
C ASN A 2 35.26 10.93 -3.15
N LYS A 3 36.35 11.28 -2.45
CA LYS A 3 36.29 11.83 -1.08
C LYS A 3 35.51 13.15 -1.03
N GLU A 4 35.63 14.00 -2.06
CA GLU A 4 34.93 15.29 -2.15
C GLU A 4 33.39 15.14 -2.25
N ASP A 5 32.90 14.09 -2.92
CA ASP A 5 31.46 13.80 -2.99
C ASP A 5 30.89 13.38 -1.63
N ARG A 6 31.71 12.69 -0.82
CA ARG A 6 31.30 12.22 0.51
C ARG A 6 31.21 13.38 1.50
N ALA A 7 32.21 14.26 1.55
CA ALA A 7 32.19 15.46 2.37
C ALA A 7 30.94 16.32 2.08
N THR A 8 30.68 16.57 0.80
CA THR A 8 29.52 17.38 0.36
C THR A 8 28.19 16.75 0.78
N ARG A 9 28.06 15.42 0.67
CA ARG A 9 26.86 14.69 1.09
C ARG A 9 26.65 14.79 2.60
N TRP A 10 27.68 14.55 3.40
CA TRP A 10 27.61 14.60 4.85
C TRP A 10 27.33 16.01 5.38
N THR A 11 27.87 17.05 4.74
CA THR A 11 27.50 18.44 5.00
C THR A 11 25.99 18.67 4.87
N ARG A 12 25.34 18.09 3.84
CA ARG A 12 23.88 18.20 3.66
C ARG A 12 23.09 17.38 4.68
N LEU A 13 23.49 16.13 4.92
CA LEU A 13 22.80 15.23 5.85
C LEU A 13 22.82 15.74 7.30
N LEU A 14 23.94 16.35 7.71
CA LEU A 14 24.12 16.95 9.03
C LEU A 14 23.69 18.42 9.10
N LYS A 15 23.27 19.01 7.97
CA LYS A 15 22.83 20.42 7.87
C LYS A 15 23.89 21.40 8.41
N LEU A 16 25.15 21.22 8.05
CA LEU A 16 26.23 22.11 8.49
C LEU A 16 26.12 23.47 7.81
N ASP A 17 25.96 24.53 8.59
CA ASP A 17 25.81 25.90 8.14
C ASP A 17 26.86 26.84 8.77
N SER A 18 26.74 28.14 8.52
CA SER A 18 27.62 29.15 9.12
C SER A 18 27.49 29.17 10.65
N SER A 19 26.32 28.88 11.21
CA SER A 19 26.10 28.81 12.66
C SER A 19 26.87 27.67 13.33
N SER A 20 27.05 26.56 12.62
CA SER A 20 27.84 25.41 13.05
C SER A 20 29.32 25.74 13.23
N HIS A 21 29.82 26.80 12.57
CA HIS A 21 31.20 27.26 12.66
C HIS A 21 31.38 28.49 13.58
N ASN A 22 30.29 29.17 13.96
CA ASN A 22 30.35 30.44 14.70
C ASN A 22 31.00 30.33 16.09
N HIS A 23 30.92 29.14 16.73
CA HIS A 23 31.50 28.87 18.05
C HIS A 23 32.92 28.28 18.00
N LEU A 24 33.53 28.18 16.82
CA LEU A 24 34.85 27.53 16.61
C LEU A 24 36.01 28.53 16.47
N LYS A 25 35.81 29.79 16.88
CA LYS A 25 36.86 30.83 16.78
C LYS A 25 38.07 30.53 17.66
N GLN A 26 37.85 29.86 18.80
CA GLN A 26 38.90 29.49 19.76
C GLN A 26 39.62 28.18 19.42
N LEU A 27 39.10 27.41 18.45
CA LEU A 27 39.73 26.17 18.00
C LEU A 27 40.88 26.49 17.02
N ASN A 28 42.10 26.36 17.51
CA ASN A 28 43.36 26.47 16.78
C ASN A 28 44.39 25.47 17.37
N GLU A 29 45.55 25.34 16.71
CA GLU A 29 46.60 24.39 17.12
C GLU A 29 47.23 24.72 18.49
N ASP A 30 47.18 25.99 18.89
CA ASP A 30 47.69 26.50 20.18
C ASP A 30 46.71 26.28 21.35
N PHE A 31 45.54 25.71 21.12
CA PHE A 31 44.55 25.50 22.16
C PHE A 31 45.11 24.55 23.22
N LYS A 32 45.11 25.01 24.49
CA LYS A 32 45.71 24.26 25.60
C LYS A 32 45.03 22.91 25.78
N ARG A 33 45.85 21.85 25.66
CA ARG A 33 45.49 20.45 25.91
C ARG A 33 45.61 20.12 27.40
N ASP A 34 44.87 20.85 28.22
CA ASP A 34 44.85 20.73 29.69
C ASP A 34 43.45 20.30 30.16
N HIS A 35 43.22 18.99 30.15
CA HIS A 35 42.01 18.37 30.70
C HIS A 35 42.38 17.38 31.82
N PRO A 36 41.54 17.19 32.86
CA PRO A 36 41.81 16.20 33.91
C PRO A 36 42.10 14.79 33.39
N ASP A 37 41.44 14.40 32.28
CA ASP A 37 41.63 13.11 31.61
C ASP A 37 42.65 13.14 30.47
N GLN A 38 43.50 14.17 30.34
CA GLN A 38 44.35 14.37 29.15
C GLN A 38 45.26 13.17 28.86
N LEU A 39 45.88 12.58 29.88
CA LEU A 39 46.72 11.39 29.71
C LEU A 39 45.94 10.22 29.08
N LYS A 40 44.67 10.07 29.45
CA LYS A 40 43.79 9.03 28.91
C LYS A 40 43.39 9.34 27.47
N ILE A 41 43.07 10.61 27.16
CA ILE A 41 42.81 11.05 25.77
C ILE A 41 44.01 10.75 24.89
N HIS A 42 45.21 11.13 25.33
CA HIS A 42 46.46 10.89 24.62
C HIS A 42 46.67 9.41 24.33
N ASN A 43 46.62 8.57 25.37
CA ASN A 43 46.83 7.13 25.24
C ASN A 43 45.85 6.46 24.26
N ASP A 44 44.57 6.84 24.28
CA ASP A 44 43.56 6.31 23.36
C ASP A 44 43.81 6.79 21.91
N CYS A 45 44.14 8.06 21.71
CA CYS A 45 44.49 8.61 20.40
C CYS A 45 45.73 7.91 19.81
N GLN A 46 46.70 7.52 20.63
CA GLN A 46 47.87 6.79 20.15
C GLN A 46 47.55 5.40 19.62
N GLN A 47 46.44 4.79 20.05
CA GLN A 47 46.05 3.43 19.67
C GLN A 47 45.08 3.37 18.48
N ILE A 48 44.52 4.52 18.05
CA ILE A 48 43.48 4.55 17.00
C ILE A 48 43.98 4.01 15.65
N ASN A 49 45.29 4.05 15.39
CA ASN A 49 45.91 3.50 14.17
C ASN A 49 45.69 1.98 14.03
N LYS A 50 45.46 1.27 15.15
CA LYS A 50 45.07 -0.15 15.12
C LYS A 50 43.71 -0.39 14.48
N MET A 51 42.80 0.60 14.53
CA MET A 51 41.49 0.56 13.91
C MET A 51 41.47 1.27 12.55
N LEU A 52 42.17 2.40 12.44
CA LEU A 52 42.22 3.24 11.24
C LEU A 52 43.67 3.52 10.86
N PRO A 53 44.27 2.75 9.94
CA PRO A 53 45.69 2.85 9.59
C PRO A 53 46.17 4.25 9.17
N MET A 54 45.28 5.11 8.68
CA MET A 54 45.63 6.50 8.33
C MET A 54 46.20 7.31 9.51
N PHE A 55 45.88 6.94 10.75
CA PHE A 55 46.41 7.59 11.94
C PHE A 55 47.82 7.10 12.33
N GLU A 56 48.53 6.35 11.49
CA GLU A 56 49.98 6.16 11.65
C GLU A 56 50.73 7.52 11.61
N GLU A 57 50.18 8.50 10.90
CA GLU A 57 50.66 9.88 10.89
C GLU A 57 50.46 10.55 12.26
N ALA A 58 51.56 10.97 12.88
CA ALA A 58 51.55 11.58 14.22
C ALA A 58 50.68 12.86 14.28
N GLU A 59 50.69 13.66 13.21
CA GLU A 59 49.91 14.90 13.11
C GLU A 59 48.40 14.67 13.20
N LEU A 60 47.87 13.60 12.57
CA LEU A 60 46.45 13.26 12.67
C LEU A 60 46.04 12.83 14.08
N LYS A 61 46.93 12.15 14.81
CA LYS A 61 46.72 11.81 16.22
C LYS A 61 46.69 13.06 17.09
N ASP A 62 47.58 14.02 16.84
CA ASP A 62 47.63 15.30 17.56
C ASP A 62 46.39 16.16 17.30
N TYR A 63 45.83 16.10 16.08
CA TYR A 63 44.56 16.73 15.74
C TYR A 63 43.36 16.04 16.37
N LEU A 64 43.33 14.70 16.41
CA LEU A 64 42.29 13.96 17.10
C LEU A 64 42.28 14.29 18.60
N GLU A 65 43.45 14.29 19.23
CA GLU A 65 43.64 14.67 20.64
C GLU A 65 43.18 16.11 20.89
N LEU A 66 43.59 17.06 20.04
CA LEU A 66 43.15 18.46 20.10
C LEU A 66 41.62 18.58 20.06
N LEU A 67 40.97 17.94 19.10
CA LEU A 67 39.51 18.02 18.92
C LEU A 67 38.74 17.38 20.08
N LEU A 68 39.23 16.27 20.64
CA LEU A 68 38.63 15.65 21.82
C LEU A 68 38.76 16.52 23.06
N THR A 69 39.95 17.07 23.32
CA THR A 69 40.15 17.98 24.45
C THR A 69 39.27 19.22 24.30
N TYR A 70 39.16 19.77 23.09
CA TYR A 70 38.28 20.89 22.80
C TYR A 70 36.80 20.53 23.04
N TYR A 71 36.34 19.37 22.58
CA TYR A 71 34.97 18.88 22.82
C TYR A 71 34.67 18.74 24.32
N CYS A 72 35.54 18.07 25.08
CA CYS A 72 35.36 17.87 26.52
C CYS A 72 35.29 19.19 27.30
N LYS A 73 36.18 20.15 26.96
CA LYS A 73 36.19 21.47 27.62
C LYS A 73 34.98 22.32 27.25
N THR A 74 34.55 22.31 25.98
CA THR A 74 33.44 23.16 25.51
C THR A 74 32.07 22.63 25.91
N GLU A 75 31.88 21.31 25.95
CA GLU A 75 30.64 20.68 26.41
C GLU A 75 30.64 20.43 27.94
N ASN A 76 31.75 20.72 28.62
CA ASN A 76 31.94 20.52 30.07
C ASN A 76 31.67 19.08 30.52
N ILE A 77 32.33 18.12 29.86
CA ILE A 77 32.19 16.68 30.11
C ILE A 77 33.54 16.02 30.34
N SER A 78 33.56 14.96 31.15
CA SER A 78 34.72 14.08 31.30
C SER A 78 34.93 13.21 30.05
N TYR A 79 36.17 12.79 29.82
CA TYR A 79 36.49 11.94 28.68
C TYR A 79 36.17 10.47 28.96
N ILE A 80 35.46 9.83 28.03
CA ILE A 80 35.14 8.40 28.07
C ILE A 80 35.81 7.71 26.88
N SER A 81 36.45 6.57 27.13
CA SER A 81 37.10 5.79 26.08
C SER A 81 36.07 5.28 25.08
N GLY A 82 36.28 5.51 23.80
CA GLY A 82 35.30 5.32 22.72
C GLY A 82 34.94 6.60 21.98
N MET A 83 35.08 7.79 22.62
CA MET A 83 34.86 9.07 21.94
C MET A 83 35.83 9.29 20.77
N HIS A 84 37.09 8.87 20.93
CA HIS A 84 38.11 8.92 19.90
C HIS A 84 37.75 8.10 18.66
N GLU A 85 37.08 6.96 18.82
CA GLU A 85 36.66 6.08 17.72
C GLU A 85 35.55 6.72 16.89
N VAL A 86 34.57 7.37 17.55
CA VAL A 86 33.48 8.09 16.88
C VAL A 86 34.03 9.29 16.10
N LEU A 87 34.87 10.11 16.74
CA LEU A 87 35.43 11.30 16.10
C LEU A 87 36.39 10.95 14.96
N ALA A 88 37.22 9.91 15.10
CA ALA A 88 38.19 9.53 14.08
C ALA A 88 37.53 9.17 12.74
N ALA A 89 36.31 8.63 12.74
CA ALA A 89 35.56 8.33 11.52
C ALA A 89 35.31 9.59 10.64
N PHE A 90 35.22 10.78 11.25
CA PHE A 90 34.99 12.03 10.51
C PHE A 90 36.22 12.52 9.73
N PHE A 91 37.43 12.07 10.07
CA PHE A 91 38.65 12.37 9.30
C PHE A 91 38.66 11.66 7.93
N VAL A 92 37.88 10.59 7.78
CA VAL A 92 37.80 9.78 6.55
C VAL A 92 36.84 10.39 5.52
N LEU A 93 36.00 11.35 5.95
CA LEU A 93 34.96 11.96 5.13
C LEU A 93 35.49 12.98 4.10
N GLY A 94 36.74 13.40 4.22
CA GLY A 94 37.37 14.31 3.25
C GLY A 94 36.95 15.79 3.41
N PHE A 95 36.61 16.22 4.62
CA PHE A 95 36.32 17.63 4.89
C PHE A 95 37.55 18.51 4.70
N SER A 96 37.34 19.74 4.22
CA SER A 96 38.39 20.68 3.85
C SER A 96 39.10 21.37 5.03
N SER A 97 38.56 21.24 6.26
CA SER A 97 39.17 21.84 7.44
C SER A 97 38.86 21.07 8.72
N LEU A 98 39.77 21.17 9.70
CA LEU A 98 39.60 20.56 11.02
C LEU A 98 38.36 21.11 11.76
N LYS A 99 38.01 22.37 11.51
CA LYS A 99 36.78 22.99 12.05
C LYS A 99 35.52 22.32 11.50
N THR A 100 35.52 21.95 10.22
CA THR A 100 34.39 21.25 9.60
C THR A 100 34.29 19.81 10.09
N VAL A 101 35.42 19.12 10.29
CA VAL A 101 35.46 17.79 10.94
C VAL A 101 34.81 17.85 12.33
N TYR A 102 35.22 18.82 13.14
CA TYR A 102 34.65 19.02 14.48
C TYR A 102 33.16 19.35 14.45
N ALA A 103 32.74 20.27 13.57
CA ALA A 103 31.34 20.65 13.41
C ALA A 103 30.48 19.44 13.01
N ALA A 104 30.95 18.62 12.06
CA ALA A 104 30.28 17.40 11.63
C ALA A 104 30.13 16.40 12.77
N PHE A 105 31.21 16.13 13.52
CA PHE A 105 31.19 15.26 14.69
C PHE A 105 30.19 15.75 15.74
N ARG A 106 30.23 17.04 16.07
CA ARG A 106 29.35 17.63 17.09
C ARG A 106 27.88 17.54 16.70
N GLU A 107 27.53 17.86 15.46
CA GLU A 107 26.15 17.77 14.98
C GLU A 107 25.69 16.31 14.85
N PHE A 108 26.58 15.39 14.48
CA PHE A 108 26.27 13.95 14.50
C PHE A 108 25.97 13.46 15.91
N VAL A 109 26.84 13.72 16.89
CA VAL A 109 26.60 13.32 18.29
C VAL A 109 25.31 13.91 18.82
N LYS A 110 25.03 15.19 18.51
CA LYS A 110 23.81 15.88 18.90
C LYS A 110 22.53 15.31 18.26
N LYS A 111 22.62 14.69 17.08
CA LYS A 111 21.48 14.11 16.35
C LYS A 111 21.29 12.62 16.64
N MET A 112 22.37 11.86 16.66
CA MET A 112 22.37 10.39 16.68
C MET A 112 22.74 9.78 18.02
N MET A 113 23.47 10.53 18.87
CA MET A 113 23.92 10.06 20.18
C MET A 113 23.67 11.07 21.31
N PRO A 114 22.45 11.64 21.45
CA PRO A 114 22.21 12.68 22.44
C PRO A 114 22.51 12.17 23.85
N ARG A 115 23.20 13.01 24.63
CA ARG A 115 23.61 12.76 26.03
C ARG A 115 24.53 11.55 26.27
N VAL A 116 24.90 10.74 25.27
CA VAL A 116 25.73 9.52 25.47
C VAL A 116 27.00 9.81 26.27
N PHE A 117 27.70 10.91 25.97
CA PHE A 117 28.94 11.31 26.64
C PHE A 117 28.75 12.28 27.83
N LYS A 118 27.52 12.60 28.21
CA LYS A 118 27.23 13.51 29.33
C LYS A 118 27.12 12.75 30.65
N LYS A 119 27.15 13.50 31.76
CA LYS A 119 27.00 12.94 33.11
C LYS A 119 25.64 12.24 33.30
N ASP A 120 24.59 12.81 32.73
CA ASP A 120 23.24 12.25 32.61
C ASP A 120 23.10 11.36 31.36
N SER A 121 23.98 10.35 31.25
CA SER A 121 24.12 9.56 30.04
C SER A 121 22.84 8.82 29.63
N SER A 122 22.61 8.71 28.33
CA SER A 122 21.53 7.90 27.73
C SER A 122 21.91 6.41 27.58
N LEU A 123 23.17 6.02 27.84
CA LEU A 123 23.65 4.64 27.73
C LEU A 123 22.91 3.64 28.63
N PRO A 124 22.66 3.93 29.93
CA PRO A 124 21.91 3.01 30.77
C PRO A 124 20.53 2.68 30.21
N TYR A 125 19.85 3.65 29.60
CA TYR A 125 18.55 3.44 28.95
C TYR A 125 18.68 2.65 27.66
N SER A 126 19.76 2.86 26.89
CA SER A 126 20.04 2.10 25.66
C SER A 126 20.07 0.59 25.92
N TYR A 127 20.68 0.15 27.01
CA TYR A 127 20.73 -1.27 27.39
C TYR A 127 19.37 -1.81 27.80
N LYS A 128 18.57 -1.00 28.53
CA LYS A 128 17.22 -1.37 28.96
C LYS A 128 16.26 -1.46 27.77
N ILE A 129 16.32 -0.50 26.85
CA ILE A 129 15.57 -0.51 25.59
C ILE A 129 15.93 -1.76 24.78
N PHE A 130 17.23 -2.01 24.59
CA PHE A 130 17.67 -3.15 23.81
C PHE A 130 17.28 -4.49 24.45
N TYR A 131 17.35 -4.58 25.79
CA TYR A 131 16.81 -5.71 26.55
C TYR A 131 15.32 -5.91 26.28
N LYS A 132 14.49 -4.85 26.29
CA LYS A 132 13.06 -4.96 25.99
C LYS A 132 12.78 -5.39 24.56
N LEU A 133 13.59 -4.93 23.59
CA LEU A 133 13.47 -5.36 22.20
C LEU A 133 13.82 -6.84 22.03
N LEU A 134 14.89 -7.32 22.67
CA LEU A 134 15.22 -8.75 22.70
C LEU A 134 14.12 -9.57 23.35
N LEU A 135 13.61 -9.13 24.49
CA LEU A 135 12.52 -9.80 25.20
C LEU A 135 11.23 -9.87 24.37
N TYR A 136 11.03 -8.91 23.46
CA TYR A 136 9.85 -8.85 22.59
C TYR A 136 10.00 -9.67 21.31
N HIS A 137 11.14 -9.57 20.63
CA HIS A 137 11.33 -10.21 19.31
C HIS A 137 12.07 -11.55 19.37
N GLU A 138 12.96 -11.75 20.34
CA GLU A 138 13.82 -12.94 20.48
C GLU A 138 13.79 -13.46 21.94
N PRO A 139 12.62 -13.87 22.46
CA PRO A 139 12.41 -14.15 23.88
C PRO A 139 13.16 -15.39 24.38
N VAL A 140 13.39 -16.38 23.50
CA VAL A 140 14.11 -17.61 23.85
C VAL A 140 15.60 -17.32 24.07
N GLU A 141 16.19 -16.55 23.19
CA GLU A 141 17.56 -16.05 23.23
C GLU A 141 17.73 -15.15 24.45
N CYS A 142 16.83 -14.19 24.66
CA CYS A 142 16.85 -13.31 25.82
C CYS A 142 16.83 -14.11 27.13
N SER A 143 15.94 -15.11 27.23
CA SER A 143 15.85 -15.98 28.41
C SER A 143 17.11 -16.83 28.62
N ALA A 144 17.73 -17.32 27.54
CA ALA A 144 18.97 -18.06 27.61
C ALA A 144 20.16 -17.20 28.09
N LEU A 145 20.17 -15.91 27.76
CA LEU A 145 21.15 -14.93 28.23
C LEU A 145 20.91 -14.55 29.70
N ASP A 146 19.64 -14.33 30.09
CA ASP A 146 19.25 -14.01 31.46
C ASP A 146 19.58 -15.14 32.44
N GLY A 147 19.32 -16.40 32.07
CA GLY A 147 19.67 -17.57 32.88
C GLY A 147 21.17 -17.67 33.17
N LYS A 148 22.00 -16.89 32.48
CA LYS A 148 23.45 -16.86 32.58
C LYS A 148 23.98 -15.50 33.02
N MET A 149 23.08 -14.60 33.47
CA MET A 149 23.38 -13.25 33.95
C MET A 149 24.14 -12.38 32.94
N LEU A 150 23.94 -12.63 31.64
CA LEU A 150 24.61 -11.90 30.56
C LEU A 150 23.69 -10.82 30.00
N HIS A 151 23.61 -9.68 30.67
CA HIS A 151 22.77 -8.57 30.27
C HIS A 151 23.36 -7.75 29.12
N PRO A 152 22.55 -7.01 28.34
CA PRO A 152 23.03 -6.23 27.18
C PRO A 152 24.19 -5.29 27.44
N GLN A 153 24.30 -4.73 28.64
CA GLN A 153 25.44 -3.91 29.02
C GLN A 153 26.79 -4.65 28.84
N ALA A 154 26.84 -5.95 29.10
CA ALA A 154 28.08 -6.72 29.03
C ALA A 154 28.63 -6.87 27.59
N TYR A 155 27.76 -6.93 26.58
CA TYR A 155 28.16 -7.24 25.20
C TYR A 155 27.83 -6.15 24.17
N ALA A 156 26.89 -5.26 24.47
CA ALA A 156 26.46 -4.19 23.57
C ALA A 156 26.88 -2.79 24.03
N GLU A 157 27.58 -2.65 25.18
CA GLU A 157 28.08 -1.35 25.67
C GLU A 157 28.86 -0.60 24.59
N ARG A 158 29.82 -1.29 23.97
CA ARG A 158 30.67 -0.72 22.93
C ARG A 158 29.88 -0.35 21.67
N TRP A 159 28.81 -1.07 21.34
CA TRP A 159 27.96 -0.78 20.18
C TRP A 159 27.25 0.57 20.35
N PHE A 160 26.61 0.80 21.49
CA PHE A 160 25.86 2.04 21.71
C PHE A 160 26.77 3.21 22.11
N LEU A 161 27.85 2.96 22.86
CA LEU A 161 28.82 4.00 23.25
C LEU A 161 29.55 4.59 22.04
N THR A 162 29.78 3.78 21.00
CA THR A 162 30.56 4.18 19.82
C THR A 162 29.72 4.25 18.54
N MET A 163 28.40 4.07 18.65
CA MET A 163 27.49 4.01 17.50
C MET A 163 27.99 3.00 16.44
N PHE A 164 28.42 1.83 16.91
CA PHE A 164 29.04 0.73 16.16
C PHE A 164 30.42 1.00 15.54
N ALA A 165 31.07 2.14 15.83
CA ALA A 165 32.42 2.41 15.33
C ALA A 165 33.47 1.38 15.80
N SER A 166 33.25 0.76 16.96
CA SER A 166 34.10 -0.33 17.45
C SER A 166 33.82 -1.69 16.79
N ALA A 167 32.71 -1.85 16.08
CA ALA A 167 32.18 -3.13 15.60
C ALA A 167 32.21 -3.25 14.08
N LEU A 168 32.04 -2.14 13.36
CA LEU A 168 32.05 -2.10 11.90
C LEU A 168 33.40 -1.59 11.38
N ASN A 169 33.85 -2.13 10.25
CA ASN A 169 34.94 -1.49 9.52
C ASN A 169 34.48 -0.12 8.99
N ILE A 170 35.43 0.78 8.73
CA ILE A 170 35.13 2.17 8.40
C ILE A 170 34.20 2.35 7.19
N SER A 171 34.32 1.51 6.16
CA SER A 171 33.47 1.61 4.96
C SER A 171 32.02 1.28 5.27
N LEU A 172 31.79 0.21 6.04
CA LEU A 172 30.46 -0.20 6.49
C LEU A 172 29.89 0.74 7.54
N LEU A 173 30.73 1.23 8.46
CA LEU A 173 30.32 2.20 9.48
C LEU A 173 29.75 3.47 8.84
N LEU A 174 30.47 4.04 7.86
CA LEU A 174 30.04 5.24 7.17
C LEU A 174 28.76 4.99 6.35
N ALA A 175 28.63 3.83 5.72
CA ALA A 175 27.41 3.46 5.01
C ALA A 175 26.21 3.31 5.96
N PHE A 176 26.40 2.67 7.11
CA PHE A 176 25.37 2.51 8.14
C PHE A 176 24.93 3.87 8.70
N TRP A 177 25.88 4.75 9.05
CA TRP A 177 25.56 6.10 9.51
C TRP A 177 24.88 6.94 8.43
N GLU A 178 25.31 6.84 7.16
CA GLU A 178 24.62 7.49 6.03
C GLU A 178 23.17 7.01 5.93
N PHE A 179 22.91 5.71 6.04
CA PHE A 179 21.57 5.13 6.01
C PHE A 179 20.69 5.70 7.13
N CYS A 180 21.16 5.67 8.39
CA CYS A 180 20.41 6.24 9.51
C CYS A 180 20.12 7.74 9.35
N LEU A 181 21.07 8.50 8.79
CA LEU A 181 20.90 9.93 8.54
C LEU A 181 19.93 10.23 7.39
N GLN A 182 19.90 9.40 6.35
CA GLN A 182 18.99 9.50 5.20
C GLN A 182 17.55 9.17 5.59
N GLU A 183 17.35 8.08 6.33
CA GLU A 183 16.06 7.71 6.91
C GLU A 183 15.60 8.69 8.01
N ASN A 184 16.50 9.57 8.46
CA ASN A 184 16.28 10.48 9.58
C ASN A 184 15.76 9.74 10.83
N ASN A 185 16.36 8.57 11.10
CA ASN A 185 15.86 7.61 12.07
C ASN A 185 16.95 7.25 13.09
N PRO A 186 17.09 8.02 14.18
CA PRO A 186 18.10 7.79 15.21
C PRO A 186 17.75 6.64 16.16
N THR A 187 16.59 6.01 16.05
CA THR A 187 16.21 4.83 16.85
C THR A 187 16.51 3.51 16.13
N LEU A 188 16.77 3.54 14.82
CA LEU A 188 17.17 2.38 14.02
C LEU A 188 18.37 1.57 14.59
N PRO A 189 19.39 2.18 15.21
CA PRO A 189 20.51 1.45 15.81
C PRO A 189 20.14 0.35 16.81
N TYR A 190 19.04 0.52 17.55
CA TYR A 190 18.56 -0.47 18.51
C TYR A 190 18.02 -1.73 17.80
N PHE A 191 17.41 -1.55 16.64
CA PHE A 191 16.92 -2.64 15.79
C PHE A 191 18.04 -3.28 14.97
N PHE A 192 19.03 -2.50 14.55
CA PHE A 192 20.26 -3.04 13.96
C PHE A 192 20.97 -3.99 14.93
N ALA A 193 21.12 -3.59 16.21
CA ALA A 193 21.65 -4.45 17.26
C ALA A 193 20.86 -5.76 17.41
N LEU A 194 19.53 -5.68 17.30
CA LEU A 194 18.63 -6.82 17.41
C LEU A 194 18.89 -7.83 16.30
N VAL A 195 18.91 -7.38 15.04
CA VAL A 195 19.22 -8.24 13.88
C VAL A 195 20.60 -8.89 14.03
N CYS A 196 21.61 -8.14 14.50
CA CYS A 196 22.95 -8.70 14.74
C CYS A 196 22.94 -9.84 15.77
N VAL A 197 22.12 -9.73 16.83
CA VAL A 197 21.96 -10.81 17.83
C VAL A 197 21.16 -11.98 17.25
N SER A 198 20.08 -11.72 16.51
CA SER A 198 19.28 -12.76 15.83
C SER A 198 20.13 -13.62 14.91
N ARG A 199 21.13 -13.06 14.23
CA ARG A 199 22.06 -13.80 13.35
C ARG A 199 23.02 -14.74 14.07
N ILE A 200 23.21 -14.58 15.38
CA ILE A 200 24.08 -15.47 16.19
C ILE A 200 23.28 -16.35 17.17
N LYS A 201 21.94 -16.38 17.06
CA LYS A 201 21.07 -17.09 17.99
C LYS A 201 21.40 -18.58 18.14
N GLU A 202 21.71 -19.28 17.06
CA GLU A 202 22.08 -20.70 17.13
C GLU A 202 23.35 -20.93 17.97
N LYS A 203 24.31 -19.99 17.90
CA LYS A 203 25.54 -20.04 18.70
C LYS A 203 25.25 -19.76 20.17
N ILE A 204 24.29 -18.87 20.45
CA ILE A 204 23.83 -18.57 21.82
C ILE A 204 23.14 -19.80 22.42
N LEU A 205 22.21 -20.41 21.67
CA LEU A 205 21.40 -21.54 22.15
C LEU A 205 22.20 -22.84 22.26
N SER A 206 23.17 -23.09 21.38
CA SER A 206 24.00 -24.30 21.42
C SER A 206 25.02 -24.33 22.58
N LYS A 207 25.37 -23.17 23.13
CA LYS A 207 26.40 -23.08 24.18
C LYS A 207 25.81 -23.28 25.57
N LYS A 208 25.97 -24.50 26.11
CA LYS A 208 25.44 -24.93 27.42
C LYS A 208 25.87 -24.02 28.58
N ASN A 209 27.16 -23.67 28.68
CA ASN A 209 27.73 -22.87 29.76
C ASN A 209 28.25 -21.52 29.21
N LEU A 210 27.35 -20.60 28.88
CA LEU A 210 27.68 -19.22 28.51
C LEU A 210 27.96 -18.42 29.80
N SER A 211 28.98 -17.59 29.79
CA SER A 211 29.43 -16.79 30.93
C SER A 211 29.89 -15.40 30.50
N MET A 212 30.24 -14.53 31.45
CA MET A 212 30.88 -13.24 31.16
C MET A 212 32.19 -13.38 30.35
N GLY A 213 32.86 -14.54 30.39
CA GLY A 213 34.05 -14.81 29.56
C GLY A 213 33.73 -14.99 28.07
N ASP A 214 32.45 -15.19 27.71
CA ASP A 214 32.01 -15.53 26.37
C ASP A 214 31.45 -14.33 25.59
N VAL A 215 31.62 -13.10 26.07
CA VAL A 215 31.19 -11.87 25.38
C VAL A 215 31.73 -11.80 23.94
N GLN A 216 32.86 -12.45 23.64
CA GLN A 216 33.41 -12.56 22.29
C GLN A 216 32.47 -13.24 21.28
N LEU A 217 31.50 -14.03 21.75
CA LEU A 217 30.45 -14.65 20.92
C LEU A 217 29.62 -13.60 20.17
N PHE A 218 29.47 -12.41 20.74
CA PHE A 218 28.67 -11.32 20.17
C PHE A 218 29.42 -10.53 19.10
N ARG A 219 30.66 -10.89 18.80
CA ARG A 219 31.33 -10.35 17.61
C ARG A 219 30.64 -10.85 16.36
N PHE A 220 30.04 -9.92 15.63
CA PHE A 220 29.53 -10.16 14.29
C PHE A 220 30.51 -9.58 13.26
N TYR A 221 30.52 -10.19 12.08
CA TYR A 221 31.30 -9.72 10.94
C TYR A 221 30.34 -9.51 9.80
N ILE A 222 30.26 -8.26 9.34
CA ILE A 222 29.60 -7.90 8.09
C ILE A 222 30.73 -7.63 7.11
N ASN A 223 30.72 -8.33 5.99
CA ASN A 223 31.85 -8.30 5.06
C ASN A 223 31.60 -7.37 3.87
N GLU A 224 30.32 -7.17 3.50
CA GLU A 224 29.92 -6.49 2.27
C GLU A 224 28.82 -5.46 2.53
N LEU A 225 28.71 -4.48 1.63
CA LEU A 225 27.70 -3.42 1.72
C LEU A 225 26.28 -3.96 1.47
N ASP A 226 26.14 -4.98 0.63
CA ASP A 226 24.83 -5.59 0.33
C ASP A 226 24.29 -6.30 1.58
N GLU A 227 25.14 -7.04 2.30
CA GLU A 227 24.78 -7.65 3.59
C GLU A 227 24.39 -6.58 4.63
N LEU A 228 25.09 -5.44 4.66
CA LEU A 228 24.73 -4.33 5.53
C LEU A 228 23.35 -3.73 5.19
N ASP A 229 23.05 -3.55 3.90
CA ASP A 229 21.74 -3.05 3.46
C ASP A 229 20.63 -4.01 3.85
N GLU A 230 20.80 -5.32 3.64
CA GLU A 230 19.85 -6.34 4.07
C GLU A 230 19.56 -6.27 5.58
N ILE A 231 20.61 -6.13 6.42
CA ILE A 231 20.46 -5.95 7.87
C ILE A 231 19.67 -4.67 8.18
N CYS A 232 19.94 -3.57 7.48
CA CYS A 232 19.26 -2.30 7.69
C CYS A 232 17.77 -2.38 7.30
N GLN A 233 17.45 -3.06 6.19
CA GLN A 233 16.06 -3.30 5.77
C GLN A 233 15.31 -4.20 6.75
N GLU A 234 15.96 -5.25 7.25
CA GLU A 234 15.41 -6.14 8.29
C GLU A 234 15.16 -5.36 9.60
N ALA A 235 16.09 -4.51 10.01
CA ALA A 235 15.94 -3.64 11.17
C ALA A 235 14.75 -2.67 11.04
N LEU A 236 14.54 -2.07 9.86
CA LEU A 236 13.35 -1.25 9.57
C LEU A 236 12.06 -2.07 9.64
N ALA A 237 12.07 -3.30 9.11
CA ALA A 237 10.91 -4.18 9.16
C ALA A 237 10.55 -4.55 10.62
N LEU A 238 11.54 -4.85 11.47
CA LEU A 238 11.33 -5.10 12.91
C LEU A 238 10.81 -3.87 13.65
N GLN A 239 11.31 -2.68 13.30
CA GLN A 239 10.84 -1.43 13.87
C GLN A 239 9.36 -1.16 13.53
N HIS A 240 8.95 -1.33 12.27
CA HIS A 240 7.55 -1.20 11.85
C HIS A 240 6.62 -2.22 12.51
N GLN A 241 7.18 -3.34 12.96
CA GLN A 241 6.48 -4.39 13.69
C GLN A 241 6.52 -4.19 15.21
N THR A 242 7.17 -3.15 15.71
CA THR A 242 7.21 -2.82 17.14
C THR A 242 6.14 -1.78 17.46
N PRO A 243 5.44 -1.87 18.61
CA PRO A 243 4.41 -0.90 18.97
C PRO A 243 4.89 0.55 18.90
N SER A 244 4.08 1.41 18.27
CA SER A 244 4.44 2.80 18.01
C SER A 244 4.73 3.58 19.29
N SER A 245 3.99 3.33 20.37
CA SER A 245 4.26 4.03 21.63
C SER A 245 5.63 3.68 22.19
N PHE A 246 6.13 2.46 21.96
CA PHE A 246 7.46 2.08 22.42
C PHE A 246 8.56 2.81 21.66
N ILE A 247 8.37 3.08 20.37
CA ILE A 247 9.28 3.95 19.61
C ILE A 247 9.31 5.34 20.25
N SER A 248 8.16 5.93 20.57
CA SER A 248 8.10 7.23 21.25
C SER A 248 8.78 7.20 22.64
N ILE A 249 8.70 6.09 23.37
CA ILE A 249 9.43 5.91 24.63
C ILE A 249 10.95 5.89 24.40
N ILE A 250 11.43 5.24 23.34
CA ILE A 250 12.85 5.28 22.96
C ILE A 250 13.26 6.73 22.70
N GLU A 251 12.49 7.45 21.89
CA GLU A 251 12.76 8.85 21.56
C GLU A 251 12.86 9.72 22.82
N GLU A 252 11.91 9.57 23.74
CA GLU A 252 11.90 10.28 25.03
C GLU A 252 13.17 9.97 25.85
N LEU A 253 13.53 8.69 25.96
CA LEU A 253 14.62 8.23 26.81
C LEU A 253 16.02 8.60 26.28
N VAL A 254 16.22 8.63 24.95
CA VAL A 254 17.57 8.69 24.37
C VAL A 254 17.79 9.81 23.36
N LEU A 255 16.74 10.44 22.82
CA LEU A 255 16.90 11.48 21.79
C LEU A 255 16.73 12.91 22.31
N HIS A 256 16.12 13.10 23.49
CA HIS A 256 16.04 14.44 24.09
C HIS A 256 17.39 14.93 24.62
N ARG A 257 17.62 16.24 24.45
CA ARG A 257 18.85 16.92 24.89
C ARG A 257 18.90 17.14 26.40
N HIS A 258 17.76 17.06 27.05
CA HIS A 258 17.58 17.15 28.50
C HIS A 258 17.42 15.76 29.09
N SER A 259 17.56 15.64 30.40
CA SER A 259 17.23 14.42 31.14
C SER A 259 15.82 13.94 30.76
N PRO A 260 15.61 12.63 30.60
CA PRO A 260 14.32 12.10 30.20
C PRO A 260 13.26 12.37 31.27
N GLU A 261 12.01 12.49 30.85
CA GLU A 261 10.92 12.66 31.81
C GLU A 261 10.76 11.42 32.71
N GLN A 262 10.42 11.66 33.98
CA GLN A 262 10.40 10.61 35.01
C GLN A 262 9.43 9.48 34.67
N TRP A 263 8.29 9.77 34.02
CA TRP A 263 7.33 8.74 33.62
C TRP A 263 7.92 7.72 32.64
N ALA A 264 8.78 8.16 31.71
CA ALA A 264 9.41 7.28 30.73
C ALA A 264 10.47 6.40 31.41
N VAL A 265 11.23 6.98 32.35
CA VAL A 265 12.18 6.25 33.20
C VAL A 265 11.48 5.20 34.04
N ASP A 266 10.41 5.59 34.74
CA ASP A 266 9.63 4.69 35.57
C ASP A 266 9.01 3.57 34.73
N MET A 267 8.57 3.88 33.51
CA MET A 267 7.98 2.88 32.63
C MET A 267 8.99 1.85 32.15
N ILE A 268 10.19 2.26 31.72
CA ILE A 268 11.21 1.29 31.28
C ILE A 268 11.77 0.48 32.46
N ASP A 269 11.86 1.07 33.65
CA ASP A 269 12.44 0.43 34.84
C ASP A 269 11.48 -0.54 35.53
N ASN A 270 10.18 -0.20 35.57
CA ASN A 270 9.19 -0.99 36.30
C ASN A 270 8.47 -2.03 35.43
N SER A 271 8.51 -1.90 34.10
CA SER A 271 7.85 -2.85 33.21
C SER A 271 8.63 -4.14 33.10
N VAL A 272 7.94 -5.29 33.19
CA VAL A 272 8.59 -6.60 33.04
C VAL A 272 8.85 -6.97 31.58
N SER A 273 7.97 -6.56 30.67
CA SER A 273 8.08 -6.75 29.21
C SER A 273 8.19 -5.40 28.49
N LEU A 274 8.05 -5.40 27.16
CA LEU A 274 7.99 -4.16 26.37
C LEU A 274 6.73 -3.37 26.75
N PRO A 275 6.86 -2.16 27.33
CA PRO A 275 5.70 -1.35 27.70
C PRO A 275 5.05 -0.71 26.47
N ILE A 276 3.72 -0.72 26.46
CA ILE A 276 2.92 0.06 25.51
C ILE A 276 2.02 1.05 26.24
N LEU A 277 1.55 2.07 25.53
CA LEU A 277 0.61 3.05 26.04
C LEU A 277 -0.82 2.76 25.57
N SER A 278 -1.80 3.43 26.19
CA SER A 278 -3.23 3.22 25.91
C SER A 278 -3.59 3.51 24.46
N GLU A 279 -2.87 4.41 23.80
CA GLU A 279 -3.04 4.80 22.40
C GLU A 279 -2.81 3.61 21.46
N ASP A 280 -1.99 2.63 21.85
CA ASP A 280 -1.74 1.45 21.03
C ASP A 280 -2.91 0.46 21.02
N VAL A 281 -3.79 0.52 22.03
CA VAL A 281 -4.88 -0.44 22.25
C VAL A 281 -6.28 0.17 22.14
N LYS A 282 -6.41 1.51 22.14
CA LYS A 282 -7.70 2.20 22.00
C LYS A 282 -8.39 1.94 20.66
N ILE A 283 -7.62 1.70 19.61
CA ILE A 283 -8.10 1.45 18.25
C ILE A 283 -7.75 0.01 17.88
N PRO A 284 -8.68 -0.80 17.35
CA PRO A 284 -8.38 -2.14 16.89
C PRO A 284 -7.24 -2.13 15.86
N LYS A 285 -6.21 -2.96 16.06
CA LYS A 285 -5.08 -3.09 15.14
C LYS A 285 -4.98 -4.55 14.65
N PRO A 286 -4.84 -4.80 13.34
CA PRO A 286 -4.76 -6.17 12.86
C PRO A 286 -3.55 -6.91 13.46
N GLY A 287 -3.82 -8.05 14.10
CA GLY A 287 -2.79 -8.88 14.74
C GLY A 287 -2.42 -8.44 16.16
N LEU A 288 -3.05 -7.40 16.72
CA LEU A 288 -2.93 -7.06 18.13
C LEU A 288 -4.13 -7.62 18.91
N PHE A 289 -3.85 -8.36 19.98
CA PHE A 289 -4.86 -8.95 20.84
C PHE A 289 -4.57 -8.61 22.30
N ILE A 290 -5.59 -8.23 23.04
CA ILE A 290 -5.43 -7.81 24.43
C ILE A 290 -5.81 -8.97 25.34
N ILE A 291 -4.96 -9.25 26.33
CA ILE A 291 -5.21 -10.24 27.37
C ILE A 291 -5.63 -9.45 28.61
N ASP A 292 -6.94 -9.32 28.82
CA ASP A 292 -7.52 -8.58 29.93
C ASP A 292 -7.70 -9.49 31.15
N LEU A 293 -6.94 -9.23 32.21
CA LEU A 293 -6.88 -10.05 33.42
C LEU A 293 -7.79 -9.56 34.55
N ARG A 294 -8.62 -8.53 34.29
CA ARG A 294 -9.58 -7.99 35.27
C ARG A 294 -10.71 -8.97 35.54
N SER A 295 -11.49 -8.71 36.60
CA SER A 295 -12.68 -9.51 36.86
C SER A 295 -13.68 -9.40 35.70
N LEU A 296 -14.56 -10.39 35.56
CA LEU A 296 -15.56 -10.37 34.50
C LEU A 296 -16.49 -9.15 34.65
N GLU A 297 -16.80 -8.75 35.89
CA GLU A 297 -17.59 -7.56 36.20
C GLU A 297 -16.88 -6.29 35.70
N GLU A 298 -15.60 -6.11 36.04
CA GLU A 298 -14.79 -4.96 35.61
C GLU A 298 -14.63 -4.92 34.07
N TYR A 299 -14.55 -6.08 33.41
CA TYR A 299 -14.47 -6.20 31.96
C TYR A 299 -15.79 -5.84 31.26
N ILE A 300 -16.93 -6.24 31.84
CA ILE A 300 -18.28 -5.93 31.34
C ILE A 300 -18.60 -4.44 31.46
N GLU A 301 -18.12 -3.77 32.51
CA GLU A 301 -18.26 -2.31 32.67
C GLU A 301 -17.53 -1.51 31.56
N GLY A 302 -16.54 -2.13 30.93
CA GLY A 302 -15.84 -1.62 29.75
C GLY A 302 -14.47 -2.27 29.58
N HIS A 303 -14.05 -2.44 28.33
CA HIS A 303 -12.75 -3.00 27.96
C HIS A 303 -12.25 -2.41 26.63
N TYR A 304 -10.96 -2.60 26.32
CA TYR A 304 -10.39 -2.21 25.03
C TYR A 304 -10.83 -3.16 23.92
N PRO A 305 -10.93 -2.71 22.66
CA PRO A 305 -11.25 -3.61 21.54
C PRO A 305 -10.28 -4.79 21.42
N GLN A 306 -10.74 -5.91 20.85
CA GLN A 306 -9.93 -7.12 20.64
C GLN A 306 -9.37 -7.73 21.95
N ALA A 307 -10.03 -7.46 23.08
CA ALA A 307 -9.66 -8.00 24.38
C ALA A 307 -10.34 -9.34 24.68
N PHE A 308 -9.52 -10.35 24.96
CA PHE A 308 -9.91 -11.61 25.56
C PHE A 308 -9.81 -11.51 27.08
N ASN A 309 -10.91 -11.78 27.78
CA ASN A 309 -10.93 -11.72 29.24
C ASN A 309 -10.50 -13.06 29.84
N PHE A 310 -9.45 -13.03 30.66
CA PHE A 310 -8.93 -14.17 31.41
C PHE A 310 -8.94 -13.82 32.91
N PRO A 311 -10.13 -13.80 33.54
CA PRO A 311 -10.26 -13.36 34.91
C PRO A 311 -9.57 -14.36 35.85
N LYS A 312 -9.07 -13.88 36.99
CA LYS A 312 -8.27 -14.70 37.91
C LYS A 312 -9.00 -15.96 38.42
N ASN A 313 -10.33 -15.89 38.57
CA ASN A 313 -11.16 -17.02 38.99
C ASN A 313 -11.26 -18.14 37.93
N LEU A 314 -10.83 -17.89 36.70
CA LEU A 314 -10.66 -18.93 35.68
C LEU A 314 -9.59 -19.95 36.10
N ASN A 315 -8.73 -19.65 37.08
CA ASN A 315 -7.74 -20.58 37.64
C ASN A 315 -6.87 -21.28 36.57
N LEU A 316 -6.54 -20.59 35.48
CA LEU A 316 -5.60 -21.12 34.49
C LEU A 316 -4.20 -21.21 35.10
N THR A 317 -3.57 -22.37 34.94
CA THR A 317 -2.13 -22.48 35.15
C THR A 317 -1.38 -21.67 34.10
N THR A 318 -0.15 -21.27 34.38
CA THR A 318 0.64 -20.53 33.39
C THR A 318 0.96 -21.37 32.15
N GLU A 319 1.03 -22.70 32.31
CA GLU A 319 1.17 -23.66 31.21
C GLU A 319 -0.06 -23.70 30.30
N GLU A 320 -1.27 -23.70 30.89
CA GLU A 320 -2.52 -23.62 30.10
C GLU A 320 -2.59 -22.30 29.33
N LEU A 321 -2.29 -21.16 29.98
CA LEU A 321 -2.27 -19.86 29.30
C LEU A 321 -1.25 -19.83 28.15
N TRP A 322 -0.04 -20.36 28.36
CA TRP A 322 0.95 -20.48 27.30
C TRP A 322 0.46 -21.37 26.15
N ASN A 323 -0.12 -22.54 26.43
CA ASN A 323 -0.69 -23.43 25.41
C ASN A 323 -1.77 -22.71 24.59
N ILE A 324 -2.62 -21.93 25.24
CA ILE A 324 -3.67 -21.16 24.58
C ILE A 324 -3.07 -20.12 23.63
N LEU A 325 -2.20 -19.25 24.14
CA LEU A 325 -1.64 -18.14 23.37
C LEU A 325 -0.70 -18.61 22.25
N SER A 326 0.14 -19.61 22.50
CA SER A 326 1.04 -20.17 21.49
C SER A 326 0.26 -20.83 20.34
N GLY A 327 -0.75 -21.65 20.66
CA GLY A 327 -1.60 -22.27 19.65
C GLY A 327 -2.42 -21.26 18.86
N PHE A 328 -2.95 -20.22 19.51
CA PHE A 328 -3.65 -19.13 18.83
C PHE A 328 -2.69 -18.34 17.90
N SER A 329 -1.49 -18.01 18.39
CA SER A 329 -0.46 -17.30 17.62
C SER A 329 -0.01 -18.09 16.39
N ALA A 330 0.22 -19.39 16.53
CA ALA A 330 0.57 -20.28 15.42
C ALA A 330 -0.55 -20.33 14.37
N ASN A 331 -1.79 -20.51 14.79
CA ASN A 331 -2.94 -20.48 13.90
C ASN A 331 -3.07 -19.13 13.19
N PHE A 332 -2.99 -18.02 13.93
CA PHE A 332 -3.10 -16.67 13.38
C PHE A 332 -2.02 -16.38 12.33
N THR A 333 -0.77 -16.68 12.66
CA THR A 333 0.36 -16.43 11.78
C THR A 333 0.27 -17.28 10.52
N SER A 334 -0.11 -18.55 10.65
CA SER A 334 -0.27 -19.45 9.49
C SER A 334 -1.40 -19.02 8.56
N THR A 335 -2.53 -18.53 9.10
CA THR A 335 -3.70 -18.14 8.30
C THR A 335 -3.59 -16.74 7.70
N THR A 336 -2.93 -15.80 8.38
CA THR A 336 -2.94 -14.38 7.97
C THR A 336 -1.63 -13.90 7.39
N THR A 337 -0.54 -14.68 7.50
CA THR A 337 0.85 -14.28 7.19
C THR A 337 1.32 -13.03 7.95
N ARG A 338 0.56 -12.62 8.98
CA ARG A 338 0.88 -11.48 9.84
C ARG A 338 1.35 -11.97 11.20
N PRO A 339 2.23 -11.20 11.85
CA PRO A 339 2.62 -11.50 13.22
C PRO A 339 1.46 -11.30 14.19
N CYS A 340 1.42 -12.14 15.22
CA CYS A 340 0.49 -12.04 16.34
C CYS A 340 1.16 -11.30 17.51
N HIS A 341 0.48 -10.31 18.07
CA HIS A 341 0.95 -9.47 19.16
C HIS A 341 -0.03 -9.59 20.33
N PHE A 342 0.48 -9.86 21.53
CA PHE A 342 -0.34 -9.95 22.73
C PHE A 342 -0.01 -8.81 23.70
N ALA A 343 -1.02 -8.04 24.11
CA ALA A 343 -0.87 -6.98 25.10
C ALA A 343 -1.58 -7.33 26.40
N PHE A 344 -0.83 -7.45 27.50
CA PHE A 344 -1.39 -7.76 28.81
C PHE A 344 -1.97 -6.49 29.46
N CYS A 345 -3.22 -6.57 29.91
CA CYS A 345 -3.95 -5.49 30.56
C CYS A 345 -4.52 -5.97 31.90
N SER A 346 -4.40 -5.13 32.94
CA SER A 346 -5.01 -5.36 34.26
C SER A 346 -5.72 -4.11 34.75
N ASP A 347 -6.23 -4.13 35.98
CA ASP A 347 -6.58 -2.89 36.68
C ASP A 347 -5.33 -2.19 37.23
N THR A 348 -5.53 -1.02 37.83
CA THR A 348 -4.46 -0.18 38.41
C THR A 348 -4.06 -0.60 39.82
N LYS A 349 -4.66 -1.64 40.40
CA LYS A 349 -4.33 -2.10 41.76
C LYS A 349 -2.98 -2.82 41.72
N SER A 350 -2.06 -2.42 42.59
CA SER A 350 -0.66 -2.92 42.58
C SER A 350 -0.54 -4.45 42.64
N ARG A 351 -1.48 -5.13 43.31
CA ARG A 351 -1.51 -6.61 43.39
C ARG A 351 -1.82 -7.25 42.03
N HIS A 352 -2.68 -6.65 41.22
CA HIS A 352 -3.08 -7.19 39.93
C HIS A 352 -2.06 -6.85 38.85
N ILE A 353 -1.45 -5.67 38.88
CA ILE A 353 -0.29 -5.33 38.03
C ILE A 353 0.84 -6.35 38.23
N ARG A 354 1.14 -6.71 39.49
CA ARG A 354 2.14 -7.77 39.78
C ARG A 354 1.75 -9.11 39.19
N HIS A 355 0.48 -9.51 39.33
CA HIS A 355 0.00 -10.77 38.76
C HIS A 355 0.10 -10.81 37.24
N ALA A 356 -0.37 -9.74 36.57
CA ALA A 356 -0.25 -9.58 35.12
C ALA A 356 1.21 -9.61 34.66
N SER A 357 2.09 -8.95 35.40
CA SER A 357 3.52 -8.96 35.14
C SER A 357 4.12 -10.37 35.27
N THR A 358 3.74 -11.13 36.30
CA THR A 358 4.19 -12.52 36.46
C THR A 358 3.74 -13.39 35.28
N LEU A 359 2.47 -13.31 34.88
CA LEU A 359 1.93 -14.08 33.76
C LEU A 359 2.59 -13.70 32.44
N CYS A 360 2.70 -12.40 32.17
CA CYS A 360 3.33 -11.84 30.98
C CYS A 360 4.78 -12.34 30.85
N LEU A 361 5.55 -12.28 31.94
CA LEU A 361 6.94 -12.74 31.92
C LEU A 361 7.06 -14.26 31.76
N ASP A 362 6.14 -15.05 32.34
CA ASP A 362 6.16 -16.51 32.20
C ASP A 362 5.88 -16.95 30.76
N VAL A 363 4.89 -16.34 30.08
CA VAL A 363 4.60 -16.68 28.68
C VAL A 363 5.72 -16.29 27.74
N ILE A 364 6.40 -15.16 28.00
CA ILE A 364 7.58 -14.73 27.26
C ILE A 364 8.72 -15.74 27.46
N ARG A 365 9.02 -16.13 28.70
CA ARG A 365 10.10 -17.09 29.01
C ARG A 365 9.88 -18.47 28.40
N ARG A 366 8.62 -18.82 28.12
CA ARG A 366 8.24 -20.03 27.39
C ARG A 366 8.27 -19.85 25.87
N GLY A 367 8.79 -18.73 25.37
CA GLY A 367 9.09 -18.49 23.96
C GLY A 367 8.00 -17.82 23.14
N ILE A 368 6.97 -17.23 23.75
CA ILE A 368 5.99 -16.45 22.98
C ILE A 368 6.58 -15.08 22.63
N GLU A 369 6.78 -14.85 21.34
CA GLU A 369 7.21 -13.56 20.78
C GLU A 369 6.08 -12.51 20.85
N ARG A 370 6.49 -11.24 20.77
CA ARG A 370 5.63 -10.05 20.61
C ARG A 370 4.60 -9.86 21.72
N VAL A 371 5.02 -10.14 22.94
CA VAL A 371 4.21 -9.92 24.14
C VAL A 371 4.61 -8.59 24.80
N SER A 372 3.64 -7.69 24.94
CA SER A 372 3.78 -6.41 25.63
C SER A 372 2.90 -6.35 26.88
N ILE A 373 3.14 -5.34 27.71
CA ILE A 373 2.30 -5.00 28.86
C ILE A 373 1.82 -3.56 28.74
N LEU A 374 0.58 -3.31 29.18
CA LEU A 374 0.02 -1.97 29.32
C LEU A 374 0.11 -1.55 30.80
N PRO A 375 1.13 -0.77 31.21
CA PRO A 375 1.38 -0.49 32.63
C PRO A 375 0.26 0.31 33.29
N SER A 376 -0.43 1.16 32.52
CA SER A 376 -1.59 1.94 32.98
C SER A 376 -2.82 1.09 33.24
N GLY A 377 -2.84 -0.17 32.77
CA GLY A 377 -4.04 -0.98 32.74
C GLY A 377 -5.16 -0.34 31.91
N TYR A 378 -6.40 -0.70 32.23
CA TYR A 378 -7.58 -0.14 31.60
C TYR A 378 -7.92 1.27 32.13
N SER A 379 -8.06 2.25 31.22
CA SER A 379 -8.29 3.66 31.59
C SER A 379 -9.77 4.08 31.71
N GLY A 380 -10.73 3.18 31.46
CA GLY A 380 -12.17 3.48 31.63
C GLY A 380 -12.85 4.20 30.46
N GLU A 381 -12.13 4.53 29.39
CA GLU A 381 -12.61 5.40 28.31
C GLU A 381 -13.49 4.70 27.26
N SER A 382 -13.44 3.36 27.15
CA SER A 382 -14.16 2.59 26.12
C SER A 382 -15.36 1.84 26.70
N LYS A 383 -16.42 2.59 27.02
CA LYS A 383 -17.74 2.03 27.35
C LYS A 383 -18.44 1.61 26.06
N HIS A 384 -18.90 0.37 26.00
CA HIS A 384 -19.80 -0.10 24.94
C HIS A 384 -20.83 -1.03 25.58
N ASP A 385 -21.99 -1.18 24.96
CA ASP A 385 -23.04 -2.02 25.55
C ASP A 385 -22.70 -3.49 25.35
N TRP A 386 -22.75 -4.20 26.48
CA TRP A 386 -22.26 -5.54 26.64
C TRP A 386 -23.18 -6.57 25.97
N GLU A 387 -24.46 -6.26 25.72
CA GLU A 387 -25.47 -7.19 25.21
C GLU A 387 -25.36 -7.45 23.71
N GLN A 388 -24.82 -6.50 22.94
CA GLN A 388 -24.57 -6.67 21.50
C GLN A 388 -23.08 -6.82 21.20
N CYS A 389 -22.20 -6.77 22.22
CA CYS A 389 -20.78 -7.04 22.07
C CYS A 389 -20.50 -8.52 21.90
N GLN A 390 -20.21 -8.92 20.66
CA GLN A 390 -19.85 -10.29 20.33
C GLN A 390 -18.61 -10.75 21.12
N TRP A 391 -17.66 -9.87 21.41
CA TRP A 391 -16.52 -10.18 22.29
C TRP A 391 -16.95 -10.44 23.73
N CYS A 392 -17.93 -9.71 24.28
CA CYS A 392 -18.53 -10.01 25.58
C CYS A 392 -19.30 -11.34 25.58
N GLU A 393 -20.12 -11.59 24.57
CA GLU A 393 -20.90 -12.83 24.43
C GLU A 393 -19.96 -14.04 24.34
N LEU A 394 -18.90 -13.94 23.53
CA LEU A 394 -17.88 -14.97 23.36
C LEU A 394 -16.99 -15.15 24.60
N ASN A 395 -16.60 -14.07 25.29
CA ASN A 395 -15.84 -14.17 26.56
C ASN A 395 -16.69 -14.73 27.71
N ARG A 396 -18.00 -14.46 27.73
CA ARG A 396 -18.93 -15.12 28.65
C ARG A 396 -19.02 -16.61 28.38
N ASP A 397 -19.19 -17.00 27.12
CA ASP A 397 -19.15 -18.39 26.66
C ASP A 397 -17.84 -19.09 27.04
N LEU A 398 -16.71 -18.39 26.90
CA LEU A 398 -15.38 -18.88 27.31
C LEU A 398 -15.32 -19.22 28.80
N VAL A 399 -15.80 -18.32 29.67
CA VAL A 399 -15.82 -18.54 31.11
C VAL A 399 -16.75 -19.70 31.46
N ILE A 400 -17.99 -19.70 30.98
CA ILE A 400 -19.02 -20.73 31.27
C ILE A 400 -18.62 -22.11 30.74
N SER A 401 -18.13 -22.21 29.50
CA SER A 401 -17.80 -23.50 28.89
C SER A 401 -16.49 -24.10 29.40
N SER A 402 -15.66 -23.30 30.06
CA SER A 402 -14.45 -23.78 30.74
C SER A 402 -14.73 -24.36 32.14
N GLU A 403 -15.93 -24.16 32.70
CA GLU A 403 -16.34 -24.77 33.96
C GLU A 403 -16.57 -26.28 33.75
N GLY A 404 -15.76 -27.11 34.42
CA GLY A 404 -15.86 -28.57 34.36
C GLY A 404 -14.94 -29.28 33.35
N SER A 405 -14.14 -28.54 32.58
CA SER A 405 -13.08 -29.11 31.73
C SER A 405 -11.68 -28.80 32.29
N SER A 406 -10.71 -29.70 32.10
CA SER A 406 -9.33 -29.53 32.62
C SER A 406 -8.27 -29.89 31.57
N GLY A 407 -7.07 -29.30 31.71
CA GLY A 407 -5.91 -29.63 30.88
C GLY A 407 -6.07 -29.29 29.40
N ALA A 408 -5.62 -30.18 28.52
CA ALA A 408 -5.56 -29.94 27.07
C ALA A 408 -6.93 -29.66 26.42
N ALA A 409 -7.99 -30.32 26.89
CA ALA A 409 -9.35 -30.12 26.38
C ALA A 409 -9.85 -28.68 26.63
N ARG A 410 -9.59 -28.16 27.84
CA ARG A 410 -9.89 -26.78 28.22
C ARG A 410 -9.12 -25.78 27.36
N CYS A 411 -7.82 -26.00 27.16
CA CYS A 411 -6.98 -25.16 26.31
C CYS A 411 -7.47 -25.13 24.85
N ASN A 412 -7.81 -26.29 24.29
CA ASN A 412 -8.37 -26.41 22.94
C ASN A 412 -9.67 -25.63 22.79
N LEU A 413 -10.60 -25.80 23.74
CA LEU A 413 -11.89 -25.11 23.72
C LEU A 413 -11.71 -23.59 23.75
N ILE A 414 -10.84 -23.09 24.63
CA ILE A 414 -10.54 -21.67 24.72
C ILE A 414 -9.94 -21.16 23.41
N ARG A 415 -8.97 -21.87 22.81
CA ARG A 415 -8.38 -21.49 21.52
C ARG A 415 -9.40 -21.43 20.39
N ILE A 416 -10.28 -22.44 20.29
CA ILE A 416 -11.33 -22.47 19.26
C ILE A 416 -12.26 -21.26 19.43
N LYS A 417 -12.65 -20.94 20.66
CA LYS A 417 -13.49 -19.79 20.95
C LYS A 417 -12.79 -18.46 20.65
N MET A 418 -11.52 -18.31 21.01
CA MET A 418 -10.70 -17.15 20.61
C MET A 418 -10.61 -17.03 19.08
N TRP A 419 -10.41 -18.15 18.38
CA TRP A 419 -10.31 -18.20 16.93
C TRP A 419 -11.62 -17.81 16.24
N ASN A 420 -12.74 -18.34 16.73
CA ASN A 420 -14.08 -17.99 16.23
C ASN A 420 -14.36 -16.50 16.47
N ALA A 421 -13.98 -15.95 17.63
CA ALA A 421 -14.10 -14.52 17.91
C ALA A 421 -13.36 -13.67 16.88
N PHE A 422 -12.11 -14.06 16.57
CA PHE A 422 -11.31 -13.41 15.53
C PHE A 422 -11.96 -13.53 14.13
N LEU A 423 -12.44 -14.71 13.73
CA LEU A 423 -13.08 -14.90 12.41
C LEU A 423 -14.37 -14.08 12.26
N HIS A 424 -15.16 -13.96 13.33
CA HIS A 424 -16.41 -13.19 13.33
C HIS A 424 -16.20 -11.68 13.45
N GLU A 425 -15.02 -11.21 13.89
CA GLU A 425 -14.61 -9.80 13.89
C GLU A 425 -14.61 -9.18 12.47
N VAL A 426 -14.31 -9.99 11.44
CA VAL A 426 -14.27 -9.56 10.03
C VAL A 426 -15.64 -9.10 9.51
N GLY A 427 -16.72 -9.35 10.26
CA GLY A 427 -18.08 -8.96 9.92
C GLY A 427 -18.86 -8.15 10.98
N SER A 428 -18.31 -7.85 12.16
CA SER A 428 -19.10 -7.35 13.29
C SER A 428 -18.84 -5.87 13.66
N LYS A 429 -19.92 -5.18 14.04
CA LYS A 429 -20.08 -3.72 14.18
C LYS A 429 -19.43 -3.13 15.46
N PHE A 430 -18.23 -3.53 15.87
CA PHE A 430 -17.53 -2.92 17.02
C PHE A 430 -16.44 -1.93 16.59
N SER A 431 -16.86 -0.83 15.97
CA SER A 431 -16.07 0.39 15.89
C SER A 431 -16.94 1.64 16.07
N THR A 432 -17.89 1.59 17.00
CA THR A 432 -18.48 2.76 17.68
C THR A 432 -19.18 2.24 18.94
N PRO A 433 -19.11 2.93 20.09
CA PRO A 433 -19.93 2.58 21.24
C PRO A 433 -21.41 2.68 20.85
N PHE A 434 -22.21 1.78 21.40
CA PHE A 434 -23.65 1.79 21.25
C PHE A 434 -24.29 3.16 21.47
N SER A 435 -25.13 3.54 20.52
CA SER A 435 -26.56 3.64 20.79
C SER A 435 -27.26 2.39 20.23
N SER A 436 -28.12 1.80 21.06
CA SER A 436 -28.88 0.56 20.93
C SER A 436 -29.74 0.39 19.65
N GLN A 437 -29.72 -0.81 19.04
CA GLN A 437 -30.83 -1.79 18.94
C GLN A 437 -30.76 -2.70 17.69
N ALA A 438 -31.16 -3.97 17.91
CA ALA A 438 -31.80 -4.93 16.99
C ALA A 438 -30.94 -5.95 16.18
N SER A 439 -30.81 -7.14 16.79
CA SER A 439 -31.14 -8.51 16.32
C SER A 439 -30.78 -9.03 14.91
N SER A 440 -30.06 -10.17 14.91
CA SER A 440 -29.86 -11.11 13.78
C SER A 440 -30.78 -12.34 13.87
N PRO A 441 -30.99 -13.09 12.77
CA PRO A 441 -31.25 -14.53 12.87
C PRO A 441 -30.29 -15.41 12.04
N ARG A 442 -29.58 -16.26 12.79
CA ARG A 442 -29.09 -17.65 12.62
C ARG A 442 -29.05 -18.32 11.22
N PHE A 443 -27.86 -18.83 10.88
CA PHE A 443 -27.61 -19.91 9.92
C PHE A 443 -27.82 -21.29 10.58
N ILE A 444 -28.42 -22.22 9.85
CA ILE A 444 -28.45 -23.67 10.13
C ILE A 444 -27.61 -24.35 9.05
N GLU A 445 -26.68 -25.21 9.46
CA GLU A 445 -25.75 -25.98 8.65
C GLU A 445 -26.30 -27.40 8.29
N PRO A 446 -25.64 -28.22 7.45
CA PRO A 446 -26.23 -28.73 6.21
C PRO A 446 -26.50 -30.24 6.23
N SER A 447 -27.36 -30.70 5.32
CA SER A 447 -27.51 -32.13 4.99
C SER A 447 -27.61 -32.35 3.48
N ILE A 448 -26.69 -33.18 2.96
CA ILE A 448 -26.66 -33.71 1.59
C ILE A 448 -27.69 -34.86 1.51
N PRO A 449 -28.54 -34.97 0.46
CA PRO A 449 -28.26 -36.01 -0.55
C PRO A 449 -28.79 -35.80 -2.00
N ARG A 450 -27.96 -36.32 -2.93
CA ARG A 450 -28.26 -37.08 -4.16
C ARG A 450 -28.97 -36.45 -5.36
N ALA A 451 -28.35 -36.68 -6.51
CA ALA A 451 -28.79 -36.42 -7.88
C ALA A 451 -30.19 -36.94 -8.21
N ILE A 452 -30.91 -36.25 -9.12
CA ILE A 452 -31.82 -36.81 -10.13
C ILE A 452 -32.10 -35.76 -11.24
N HIS A 453 -31.90 -36.22 -12.48
CA HIS A 453 -32.43 -35.84 -13.79
C HIS A 453 -33.08 -34.48 -14.05
N ILE A 454 -32.49 -33.81 -15.05
CA ILE A 454 -33.05 -32.78 -15.91
C ILE A 454 -34.22 -33.38 -16.71
N ASN A 455 -35.38 -32.72 -16.71
CA ASN A 455 -36.33 -32.83 -17.81
C ASN A 455 -36.84 -31.45 -18.22
N THR A 456 -36.63 -31.17 -19.50
CA THR A 456 -36.93 -29.94 -20.23
C THR A 456 -38.40 -29.86 -20.63
N GLN A 457 -39.01 -28.67 -20.52
CA GLN A 457 -39.86 -27.97 -21.52
C GLN A 457 -40.90 -27.02 -20.87
N PRO A 458 -41.37 -25.99 -21.60
CA PRO A 458 -41.76 -24.68 -21.07
C PRO A 458 -43.28 -24.45 -21.05
N SER A 459 -43.76 -23.51 -20.23
CA SER A 459 -45.04 -22.83 -20.49
C SER A 459 -45.14 -21.48 -19.80
N ASP A 460 -45.74 -20.56 -20.55
CA ASP A 460 -46.03 -19.16 -20.26
C ASP A 460 -46.80 -18.92 -18.96
N SER A 461 -46.51 -17.80 -18.28
CA SER A 461 -47.50 -16.72 -18.14
C SER A 461 -47.01 -15.60 -17.23
N SER A 462 -47.34 -14.39 -17.66
CA SER A 462 -47.22 -13.11 -16.97
C SER A 462 -47.55 -13.18 -15.46
N SER A 463 -46.59 -12.79 -14.63
CA SER A 463 -46.90 -12.21 -13.33
C SER A 463 -45.89 -11.11 -13.01
N LYS A 464 -46.44 -9.97 -12.55
CA LYS A 464 -45.74 -8.74 -12.17
C LYS A 464 -44.60 -9.05 -11.19
N PRO A 465 -43.48 -8.29 -11.21
CA PRO A 465 -42.40 -8.51 -10.26
C PRO A 465 -42.91 -8.23 -8.85
N THR A 466 -42.97 -9.30 -8.05
CA THR A 466 -43.23 -9.29 -6.62
C THR A 466 -42.14 -8.46 -5.95
N THR A 467 -42.53 -7.33 -5.37
CA THR A 467 -41.71 -6.53 -4.45
C THR A 467 -41.28 -7.40 -3.28
N THR A 468 -40.06 -7.93 -3.36
CA THR A 468 -39.36 -8.53 -2.22
C THR A 468 -39.09 -7.46 -1.18
N ALA A 469 -39.44 -7.77 0.07
CA ALA A 469 -39.43 -6.88 1.22
C ALA A 469 -38.10 -6.10 1.37
N ARG A 470 -38.22 -4.77 1.44
CA ARG A 470 -37.12 -3.84 1.80
C ARG A 470 -36.64 -4.17 3.21
N SER A 471 -35.39 -4.61 3.34
CA SER A 471 -34.71 -4.69 4.63
C SER A 471 -34.25 -3.29 5.05
N THR A 472 -34.86 -2.76 6.12
CA THR A 472 -34.47 -1.56 6.89
C THR A 472 -34.17 -0.31 6.05
N GLU A 473 -35.20 0.52 5.79
CA GLU A 473 -35.02 1.86 5.23
C GLU A 473 -34.16 2.71 6.18
N ILE A 474 -33.05 3.25 5.68
CA ILE A 474 -32.27 4.28 6.38
C ILE A 474 -33.11 5.57 6.38
N ASP A 475 -33.38 6.15 7.55
CA ASP A 475 -34.04 7.45 7.63
C ASP A 475 -33.12 8.54 7.08
N THR A 476 -33.44 9.01 5.87
CA THR A 476 -32.68 10.05 5.16
C THR A 476 -33.36 11.43 5.22
N SER A 477 -34.40 11.59 6.05
CA SER A 477 -35.20 12.82 6.11
C SER A 477 -34.41 14.08 6.47
N SER A 478 -33.33 13.93 7.26
CA SER A 478 -32.45 15.01 7.72
C SER A 478 -31.15 15.17 6.92
N PHE A 479 -30.95 14.34 5.89
CA PHE A 479 -29.67 14.31 5.16
C PHE A 479 -29.45 15.56 4.33
N THR A 480 -28.19 16.00 4.25
CA THR A 480 -27.73 16.98 3.26
C THR A 480 -27.28 16.29 1.96
N ILE A 481 -26.99 17.08 0.91
CA ILE A 481 -26.38 16.55 -0.33
C ILE A 481 -25.07 15.80 -0.02
N GLN A 482 -24.25 16.34 0.89
CA GLN A 482 -22.98 15.71 1.27
C GLN A 482 -23.18 14.39 2.03
N ASP A 483 -24.17 14.32 2.92
CA ASP A 483 -24.49 13.08 3.64
C ASP A 483 -24.97 12.00 2.67
N SER A 484 -25.87 12.36 1.75
CA SER A 484 -26.38 11.46 0.71
C SER A 484 -25.28 11.03 -0.26
N LEU A 485 -24.37 11.92 -0.65
CA LEU A 485 -23.19 11.58 -1.43
C LEU A 485 -22.29 10.58 -0.70
N LYS A 486 -22.01 10.82 0.58
CA LYS A 486 -21.20 9.89 1.38
C LYS A 486 -21.88 8.53 1.51
N LEU A 487 -23.21 8.50 1.67
CA LEU A 487 -23.99 7.27 1.67
C LEU A 487 -23.85 6.51 0.34
N MET A 488 -23.90 7.21 -0.80
CA MET A 488 -23.73 6.63 -2.14
C MET A 488 -22.42 5.86 -2.30
N TRP A 489 -21.33 6.41 -1.74
CA TRP A 489 -19.98 5.89 -1.89
C TRP A 489 -19.56 4.90 -0.80
N THR A 490 -20.39 4.69 0.23
CA THR A 490 -20.15 3.74 1.32
C THR A 490 -20.97 2.47 1.12
N SER A 491 -22.21 2.44 1.63
CA SER A 491 -23.05 1.23 1.60
C SER A 491 -24.53 1.48 1.30
N GLY A 492 -24.92 2.62 0.74
CA GLY A 492 -26.33 2.94 0.51
C GLY A 492 -26.59 3.62 -0.83
N ILE A 493 -26.11 3.02 -1.92
CA ILE A 493 -26.29 3.60 -3.27
C ILE A 493 -27.77 3.73 -3.67
N GLN A 494 -28.66 2.79 -3.29
CA GLN A 494 -30.10 2.92 -3.58
C GLN A 494 -30.78 3.98 -2.73
N ASP A 495 -30.48 4.04 -1.43
CA ASP A 495 -31.08 5.03 -0.53
C ASP A 495 -30.66 6.45 -0.96
N SER A 496 -29.39 6.62 -1.29
CA SER A 496 -28.86 7.87 -1.84
C SER A 496 -29.50 8.23 -3.18
N GLU A 497 -29.61 7.27 -4.10
CA GLU A 497 -30.27 7.47 -5.40
C GLU A 497 -31.72 7.92 -5.22
N HIS A 498 -32.46 7.27 -4.32
CA HIS A 498 -33.85 7.63 -4.04
C HIS A 498 -33.94 9.05 -3.47
N TRP A 499 -33.07 9.38 -2.51
CA TRP A 499 -33.01 10.72 -1.92
C TRP A 499 -32.76 11.81 -2.97
N PHE A 500 -31.82 11.57 -3.90
CA PHE A 500 -31.55 12.48 -5.01
C PHE A 500 -32.69 12.53 -6.01
N GLU A 501 -33.35 11.40 -6.29
CA GLU A 501 -34.47 11.32 -7.21
C GLU A 501 -35.66 12.20 -6.80
N GLU A 502 -36.03 12.20 -5.52
CA GLU A 502 -37.12 13.02 -5.00
C GLU A 502 -36.83 14.53 -5.12
N ARG A 503 -35.55 14.91 -5.12
CA ARG A 503 -35.08 16.30 -5.04
C ARG A 503 -34.55 16.85 -6.37
N LYS A 504 -34.36 15.99 -7.38
CA LYS A 504 -33.69 16.36 -8.65
C LYS A 504 -34.35 17.53 -9.38
N ASN A 505 -35.66 17.71 -9.25
CA ASN A 505 -36.37 18.81 -9.92
C ASN A 505 -36.26 20.15 -9.19
N PHE A 506 -35.74 20.17 -7.96
CA PHE A 506 -35.61 21.39 -7.13
C PHE A 506 -34.17 21.88 -7.03
N ASP A 507 -33.20 20.97 -7.13
CA ASP A 507 -31.78 21.28 -7.06
C ASP A 507 -31.03 20.52 -8.18
N SER A 508 -30.35 21.26 -9.04
CA SER A 508 -29.61 20.71 -10.18
C SER A 508 -28.50 19.75 -9.74
N ARG A 509 -27.91 19.93 -8.55
CA ARG A 509 -26.92 19.02 -7.97
C ARG A 509 -27.53 17.64 -7.72
N CYS A 510 -28.76 17.59 -7.21
CA CYS A 510 -29.46 16.33 -6.99
C CYS A 510 -29.74 15.60 -8.31
N ALA A 511 -30.08 16.32 -9.39
CA ALA A 511 -30.24 15.71 -10.71
C ALA A 511 -28.94 15.07 -11.23
N LEU A 512 -27.82 15.77 -11.05
CA LEU A 512 -26.51 15.26 -11.40
C LEU A 512 -26.12 14.03 -10.57
N HIS A 513 -26.27 14.05 -9.26
CA HIS A 513 -25.92 12.90 -8.41
C HIS A 513 -26.86 11.70 -8.58
N TRP A 514 -28.13 11.93 -8.94
CA TRP A 514 -29.03 10.86 -9.37
C TRP A 514 -28.57 10.18 -10.67
N ALA A 515 -28.04 10.96 -11.62
CA ALA A 515 -27.42 10.42 -12.82
C ALA A 515 -26.08 9.71 -12.52
N GLU A 516 -25.28 10.26 -11.59
CA GLU A 516 -24.05 9.63 -11.08
C GLU A 516 -24.33 8.25 -10.46
N ALA A 517 -25.37 8.11 -9.64
CA ALA A 517 -25.76 6.81 -9.09
C ALA A 517 -26.07 5.79 -10.20
N GLY A 518 -26.73 6.23 -11.28
CA GLY A 518 -26.96 5.40 -12.47
C GLY A 518 -25.66 4.98 -13.17
N PHE A 519 -24.71 5.91 -13.31
CA PHE A 519 -23.38 5.65 -13.86
C PHE A 519 -22.59 4.64 -13.00
N LEU A 520 -22.57 4.83 -11.68
CA LEU A 520 -21.88 3.96 -10.72
C LEU A 520 -22.44 2.53 -10.75
N LYS A 521 -23.77 2.37 -10.80
CA LYS A 521 -24.40 1.06 -11.01
C LYS A 521 -24.02 0.45 -12.36
N ALA A 522 -24.02 1.24 -13.43
CA ALA A 522 -23.61 0.75 -14.76
C ALA A 522 -22.16 0.24 -14.79
N LEU A 523 -21.25 0.80 -13.97
CA LEU A 523 -19.89 0.27 -13.81
C LEU A 523 -19.87 -1.14 -13.18
N LEU A 524 -20.70 -1.38 -12.16
CA LEU A 524 -20.81 -2.70 -11.51
C LEU A 524 -21.51 -3.75 -12.38
N MET A 525 -22.42 -3.31 -13.25
CA MET A 525 -23.15 -4.20 -14.15
C MET A 525 -22.36 -4.52 -15.41
N GLY A 526 -21.69 -3.54 -16.01
CA GLY A 526 -20.88 -3.71 -17.24
C GLY A 526 -21.69 -4.02 -18.51
N ASP A 527 -23.01 -4.21 -18.40
CA ASP A 527 -23.88 -4.57 -19.52
C ASP A 527 -24.34 -3.34 -20.34
N LYS A 528 -24.93 -3.58 -21.52
CA LYS A 528 -25.45 -2.50 -22.38
C LYS A 528 -26.72 -1.84 -21.82
N PRO A 529 -27.72 -2.58 -21.30
CA PRO A 529 -28.93 -1.98 -20.73
C PRO A 529 -28.68 -0.96 -19.62
N SER A 530 -27.87 -1.29 -18.62
CA SER A 530 -27.53 -0.44 -17.48
C SER A 530 -26.82 0.84 -17.94
N ARG A 531 -25.96 0.74 -18.95
CA ARG A 531 -25.31 1.90 -19.58
C ARG A 531 -26.29 2.81 -20.29
N LYS A 532 -27.29 2.24 -20.98
CA LYS A 532 -28.37 3.01 -21.62
C LYS A 532 -29.18 3.78 -20.58
N ILE A 533 -29.54 3.14 -19.47
CA ILE A 533 -30.24 3.79 -18.35
C ILE A 533 -29.41 4.95 -17.80
N ALA A 534 -28.10 4.75 -17.57
CA ALA A 534 -27.22 5.81 -17.09
C ALA A 534 -27.19 7.02 -18.05
N LEU A 535 -27.18 6.78 -19.38
CA LEU A 535 -27.23 7.84 -20.38
C LEU A 535 -28.57 8.57 -20.40
N GLU A 536 -29.69 7.86 -20.32
CA GLU A 536 -31.04 8.45 -20.24
C GLU A 536 -31.17 9.37 -19.01
N ARG A 537 -30.57 8.98 -17.88
CA ARG A 537 -30.52 9.84 -16.69
C ARG A 537 -29.68 11.09 -16.89
N LEU A 538 -28.53 10.99 -17.57
CA LEU A 538 -27.71 12.15 -17.92
C LEU A 538 -28.45 13.12 -18.84
N GLU A 539 -29.27 12.63 -19.79
CA GLU A 539 -30.11 13.48 -20.63
C GLU A 539 -31.19 14.23 -19.84
N ILE A 540 -31.77 13.58 -18.83
CA ILE A 540 -32.73 14.23 -17.92
C ILE A 540 -32.03 15.26 -17.03
N ALA A 541 -30.87 14.91 -16.47
CA ALA A 541 -30.07 15.82 -15.65
C ALA A 541 -29.61 17.05 -16.44
N GLU A 542 -29.27 16.89 -17.72
CA GLU A 542 -28.94 18.01 -18.62
C GLU A 542 -30.12 18.98 -18.75
N LYS A 543 -31.32 18.47 -19.04
CA LYS A 543 -32.52 19.32 -19.19
C LYS A 543 -32.83 20.11 -17.92
N ILE A 544 -32.68 19.46 -16.76
CA ILE A 544 -32.89 20.11 -15.46
C ILE A 544 -31.81 21.17 -15.22
N ALA A 545 -30.53 20.81 -15.37
CA ALA A 545 -29.42 21.74 -15.14
C ALA A 545 -29.50 22.96 -16.09
N ASP A 546 -29.82 22.76 -17.37
CA ASP A 546 -30.02 23.83 -18.35
C ASP A 546 -31.20 24.75 -17.97
N ALA A 547 -32.30 24.21 -17.46
CA ALA A 547 -33.42 25.02 -16.97
C ALA A 547 -33.03 25.88 -15.74
N HIS A 548 -32.25 25.33 -14.81
CA HIS A 548 -31.73 26.07 -13.66
C HIS A 548 -30.69 27.13 -14.04
N VAL A 549 -29.83 26.86 -15.04
CA VAL A 549 -28.92 27.87 -15.59
C VAL A 549 -29.70 29.04 -16.18
N LYS A 550 -30.76 28.76 -16.98
CA LYS A 550 -31.62 29.81 -17.54
C LYS A 550 -32.35 30.62 -16.47
N SER A 551 -32.83 29.99 -15.39
CA SER A 551 -33.52 30.71 -14.31
C SER A 551 -32.60 31.61 -13.50
N THR A 552 -31.30 31.31 -13.45
CA THR A 552 -30.29 32.08 -12.71
C THR A 552 -29.39 32.96 -13.59
N GLU A 553 -29.61 32.98 -14.91
CA GLU A 553 -28.83 33.73 -15.89
C GLU A 553 -28.77 35.23 -15.57
N ALA A 554 -29.90 35.81 -15.14
CA ALA A 554 -29.96 37.23 -14.78
C ALA A 554 -29.02 37.57 -13.60
N ALA A 555 -28.85 36.67 -12.63
CA ALA A 555 -27.94 36.87 -11.50
C ALA A 555 -26.46 36.83 -11.94
N GLY A 556 -26.11 35.88 -12.83
CA GLY A 556 -24.78 35.81 -13.44
C GLY A 556 -24.45 37.07 -14.26
N ASN A 557 -25.42 37.56 -15.05
CA ASN A 557 -25.27 38.77 -15.84
C ASN A 557 -25.15 40.04 -14.99
N ARG A 558 -25.83 40.09 -13.83
CA ARG A 558 -25.64 41.17 -12.85
C ARG A 558 -24.21 41.18 -12.32
N LEU A 559 -23.65 40.02 -11.96
CA LEU A 559 -22.27 39.93 -11.49
C LEU A 559 -21.27 40.34 -12.57
N SER A 560 -21.42 39.84 -13.80
CA SER A 560 -20.49 40.14 -14.89
C SER A 560 -20.53 41.61 -15.35
N GLY A 561 -21.71 42.23 -15.28
CA GLY A 561 -21.90 43.66 -15.60
C GLY A 561 -21.56 44.61 -14.45
N PHE A 562 -21.31 44.12 -13.24
CA PHE A 562 -21.07 44.95 -12.06
C PHE A 562 -19.68 45.59 -12.12
N LYS A 563 -19.60 46.91 -11.92
CA LYS A 563 -18.34 47.68 -11.99
C LYS A 563 -17.57 47.74 -10.67
N GLY A 564 -17.98 46.99 -9.64
CA GLY A 564 -17.32 46.97 -8.33
C GLY A 564 -17.52 48.22 -7.48
N LYS A 565 -18.46 49.12 -7.84
CA LYS A 565 -18.75 50.37 -7.10
C LYS A 565 -20.17 50.31 -6.51
N GLY A 566 -20.29 50.40 -5.19
CA GLY A 566 -21.56 50.35 -4.47
C GLY A 566 -21.35 50.33 -2.95
N ASN A 567 -22.43 50.49 -2.17
CA ASN A 567 -22.37 50.24 -0.73
C ASN A 567 -22.19 48.71 -0.47
N PRO A 568 -21.65 48.30 0.70
CA PRO A 568 -21.41 46.88 0.99
C PRO A 568 -22.64 45.98 0.83
N GLU A 569 -23.83 46.48 1.13
CA GLU A 569 -25.09 45.75 1.02
C GLU A 569 -25.44 45.39 -0.43
N LEU A 570 -25.27 46.32 -1.38
CA LEU A 570 -25.48 46.04 -2.80
C LEU A 570 -24.51 44.97 -3.31
N ILE A 571 -23.23 45.06 -2.92
CA ILE A 571 -22.21 44.08 -3.30
C ILE A 571 -22.60 42.71 -2.74
N PHE A 572 -22.95 42.63 -1.47
CA PHE A 572 -23.40 41.40 -0.82
C PHE A 572 -24.57 40.73 -1.55
N ASN A 573 -25.61 41.50 -1.89
CA ASN A 573 -26.80 40.95 -2.56
C ASN A 573 -26.46 40.38 -3.95
N ILE A 574 -25.61 41.06 -4.73
CA ILE A 574 -25.15 40.58 -6.04
C ILE A 574 -24.36 39.27 -5.88
N LEU A 575 -23.44 39.21 -4.91
CA LEU A 575 -22.63 38.02 -4.66
C LEU A 575 -23.49 36.82 -4.23
N LYS A 576 -24.42 37.04 -3.28
CA LYS A 576 -25.36 36.04 -2.79
C LYS A 576 -26.22 35.43 -3.90
N GLU A 577 -26.78 36.26 -4.78
CA GLU A 577 -27.54 35.77 -5.94
C GLU A 577 -26.67 35.00 -6.93
N ALA A 578 -25.42 35.42 -7.12
CA ALA A 578 -24.50 34.80 -8.06
C ALA A 578 -23.97 33.42 -7.60
N GLN A 579 -24.05 33.07 -6.30
CA GLN A 579 -23.67 31.74 -5.80
C GLN A 579 -24.47 30.64 -6.52
N SER A 580 -25.79 30.81 -6.63
CA SER A 580 -26.66 29.83 -7.31
C SER A 580 -26.40 29.74 -8.81
N ALA A 581 -26.18 30.89 -9.47
CA ALA A 581 -25.85 30.92 -10.91
C ALA A 581 -24.56 30.14 -11.21
N ARG A 582 -23.49 30.39 -10.46
CA ARG A 582 -22.20 29.70 -10.62
C ARG A 582 -22.32 28.19 -10.37
N MET A 583 -23.03 27.80 -9.30
CA MET A 583 -23.27 26.38 -9.00
C MET A 583 -24.00 25.66 -10.15
N ASN A 584 -25.09 26.23 -10.66
CA ASN A 584 -25.85 25.60 -11.75
C ASN A 584 -25.03 25.47 -13.05
N ILE A 585 -24.18 26.46 -13.35
CA ILE A 585 -23.29 26.43 -14.53
C ILE A 585 -22.22 25.33 -14.36
N ALA A 586 -21.63 25.19 -13.17
CA ALA A 586 -20.69 24.10 -12.87
C ALA A 586 -21.38 22.73 -13.02
N VAL A 587 -22.55 22.54 -12.42
CA VAL A 587 -23.34 21.31 -12.56
C VAL A 587 -23.61 20.96 -14.03
N LEU A 588 -23.98 21.94 -14.87
CA LEU A 588 -24.18 21.72 -16.30
C LEU A 588 -22.88 21.35 -17.03
N ALA A 589 -21.76 21.97 -16.67
CA ALA A 589 -20.43 21.61 -17.19
C ALA A 589 -20.14 20.13 -16.91
N GLU A 590 -20.40 19.69 -15.69
CA GLU A 590 -20.14 18.32 -15.27
C GLU A 590 -21.09 17.30 -15.93
N VAL A 591 -22.37 17.61 -16.11
CA VAL A 591 -23.28 16.74 -16.88
C VAL A 591 -22.71 16.49 -18.29
N TYR A 592 -22.24 17.55 -18.96
CA TYR A 592 -21.59 17.40 -20.27
C TYR A 592 -20.30 16.58 -20.19
N LEU A 593 -19.54 16.71 -19.11
CA LEU A 593 -18.32 15.93 -18.90
C LEU A 593 -18.60 14.43 -18.76
N PHE A 594 -19.64 14.05 -17.99
CA PHE A 594 -20.10 12.67 -17.90
C PHE A 594 -20.59 12.12 -19.25
N LYS A 595 -21.37 12.91 -20.01
CA LYS A 595 -21.80 12.53 -21.36
C LYS A 595 -20.61 12.33 -22.30
N ALA A 596 -19.63 13.23 -22.24
CA ALA A 596 -18.40 13.11 -23.02
C ALA A 596 -17.64 11.82 -22.70
N GLY A 597 -17.45 11.52 -21.41
CA GLY A 597 -16.82 10.29 -20.94
C GLY A 597 -17.57 9.05 -21.42
N SER A 598 -18.90 9.04 -21.31
CA SER A 598 -19.75 7.95 -21.79
C SER A 598 -19.59 7.74 -23.31
N ASP A 599 -19.73 8.79 -24.12
CA ASP A 599 -19.62 8.68 -25.58
C ASP A 599 -18.23 8.20 -26.02
N ILE A 600 -17.16 8.70 -25.38
CA ILE A 600 -15.77 8.29 -25.65
C ILE A 600 -15.56 6.81 -25.29
N LEU A 601 -16.07 6.35 -24.14
CA LEU A 601 -16.03 4.93 -23.74
C LEU A 601 -16.74 4.03 -24.75
N HIS A 602 -17.80 4.54 -25.40
CA HIS A 602 -18.53 3.85 -26.47
C HIS A 602 -17.96 4.07 -27.87
N ARG A 603 -16.81 4.76 -27.98
CA ARG A 603 -16.13 5.09 -29.23
C ARG A 603 -16.92 5.99 -30.18
N ASP A 604 -17.93 6.71 -29.68
CA ASP A 604 -18.58 7.82 -30.38
C ASP A 604 -17.75 9.10 -30.18
N TYR A 605 -16.52 9.10 -30.73
CA TYR A 605 -15.60 10.22 -30.59
C TYR A 605 -16.15 11.57 -31.07
N PRO A 606 -16.95 11.64 -32.16
CA PRO A 606 -17.57 12.90 -32.59
C PRO A 606 -18.51 13.48 -31.53
N LYS A 607 -19.49 12.71 -31.03
CA LYS A 607 -20.39 13.21 -29.98
C LYS A 607 -19.65 13.49 -28.68
N GLY A 608 -18.75 12.61 -28.29
CA GLY A 608 -17.91 12.80 -27.11
C GLY A 608 -17.10 14.09 -27.17
N SER A 609 -16.55 14.43 -28.34
CA SER A 609 -15.81 15.70 -28.53
C SER A 609 -16.71 16.92 -28.43
N ILE A 610 -17.95 16.85 -28.92
CA ILE A 610 -18.94 17.93 -28.80
C ILE A 610 -19.31 18.14 -27.33
N HIS A 611 -19.67 17.08 -26.61
CA HIS A 611 -19.98 17.16 -25.19
C HIS A 611 -18.78 17.66 -24.37
N PHE A 612 -17.57 17.20 -24.68
CA PHE A 612 -16.35 17.66 -24.00
C PHE A 612 -16.12 19.17 -24.20
N ARG A 613 -16.34 19.67 -25.41
CA ARG A 613 -16.27 21.12 -25.71
C ARG A 613 -17.35 21.90 -24.98
N ASN A 614 -18.58 21.37 -24.90
CA ASN A 614 -19.68 22.02 -24.18
C ASN A 614 -19.38 22.09 -22.68
N ALA A 615 -18.87 21.00 -22.10
CA ALA A 615 -18.40 20.96 -20.71
C ALA A 615 -17.36 22.06 -20.45
N TRP A 616 -16.33 22.14 -21.29
CA TRP A 616 -15.28 23.16 -21.17
C TRP A 616 -15.81 24.59 -21.27
N LYS A 617 -16.78 24.83 -22.16
CA LYS A 617 -17.40 26.14 -22.32
C LYS A 617 -18.11 26.57 -21.03
N GLN A 618 -18.91 25.69 -20.44
CA GLN A 618 -19.63 25.99 -19.20
C GLN A 618 -18.67 26.17 -18.02
N HIS A 619 -17.66 25.28 -17.91
CA HIS A 619 -16.60 25.40 -16.92
C HIS A 619 -15.92 26.78 -16.96
N LYS A 620 -15.55 27.26 -18.15
CA LYS A 620 -14.95 28.61 -18.32
C LYS A 620 -15.87 29.72 -17.83
N ILE A 621 -17.15 29.67 -18.17
CA ILE A 621 -18.13 30.67 -17.72
C ILE A 621 -18.19 30.68 -16.18
N CYS A 622 -18.25 29.51 -15.54
CA CYS A 622 -18.26 29.43 -14.07
C CYS A 622 -16.94 29.93 -13.45
N ALA A 623 -15.79 29.58 -14.04
CA ALA A 623 -14.47 30.03 -13.57
C ALA A 623 -14.32 31.56 -13.66
N ASP A 624 -14.76 32.17 -14.76
CA ASP A 624 -14.72 33.63 -14.96
C ASP A 624 -15.63 34.35 -13.95
N LEU A 625 -16.86 33.84 -13.75
CA LEU A 625 -17.77 34.39 -12.74
C LEU A 625 -17.23 34.20 -11.31
N THR A 626 -16.60 33.08 -11.00
CA THR A 626 -15.99 32.82 -9.69
C THR A 626 -14.82 33.77 -9.43
N LYS A 627 -14.01 34.07 -10.45
CA LYS A 627 -12.95 35.07 -10.34
C LYS A 627 -13.51 36.46 -10.00
N LEU A 628 -14.55 36.89 -10.72
CA LEU A 628 -15.23 38.16 -10.44
C LEU A 628 -15.85 38.19 -9.04
N HIS A 629 -16.51 37.11 -8.63
CA HIS A 629 -17.07 36.96 -7.30
C HIS A 629 -16.00 37.17 -6.23
N ASN A 630 -14.89 36.43 -6.31
CA ASN A 630 -13.80 36.49 -5.33
C ASN A 630 -13.12 37.87 -5.30
N ASP A 631 -13.01 38.56 -6.45
CA ASP A 631 -12.44 39.90 -6.51
C ASP A 631 -13.34 40.95 -5.84
N PHE A 632 -14.66 40.85 -5.99
CA PHE A 632 -15.60 41.74 -5.30
C PHE A 632 -15.78 41.38 -3.82
N GLU A 633 -15.74 40.09 -3.47
CA GLU A 633 -15.83 39.61 -2.10
C GLU A 633 -14.72 40.18 -1.21
N LYS A 634 -13.50 40.36 -1.73
CA LYS A 634 -12.38 40.98 -0.99
C LYS A 634 -12.76 42.34 -0.38
N ASN A 635 -13.64 43.09 -1.04
CA ASN A 635 -14.08 44.43 -0.62
C ASN A 635 -15.25 44.42 0.37
N LEU A 636 -15.80 43.25 0.71
CA LEU A 636 -16.87 43.13 1.69
C LEU A 636 -16.34 43.08 3.14
N PRO A 637 -17.00 43.77 4.08
CA PRO A 637 -16.78 43.58 5.51
C PRO A 637 -17.06 42.14 5.95
N GLN A 638 -16.39 41.68 7.01
CA GLN A 638 -16.44 40.28 7.45
C GLN A 638 -17.85 39.79 7.80
N ASN A 639 -18.66 40.63 8.44
CA ASN A 639 -20.04 40.30 8.83
C ASN A 639 -20.96 39.95 7.64
N TYR A 640 -20.66 40.47 6.44
CA TYR A 640 -21.38 40.09 5.23
C TYR A 640 -20.81 38.80 4.60
N LYS A 641 -19.48 38.62 4.64
CA LYS A 641 -18.84 37.38 4.17
C LYS A 641 -19.36 36.17 4.93
N ASP A 642 -19.51 36.29 6.25
CA ASP A 642 -20.04 35.22 7.11
C ASP A 642 -21.50 34.85 6.79
N GLN A 643 -22.23 35.70 6.05
CA GLN A 643 -23.60 35.45 5.60
C GLN A 643 -23.69 34.85 4.18
N LEU A 644 -22.58 34.82 3.43
CA LEU A 644 -22.53 34.05 2.19
C LEU A 644 -22.53 32.56 2.54
N ALA A 645 -23.22 31.74 1.73
CA ALA A 645 -23.31 30.32 1.99
C ALA A 645 -21.96 29.64 1.75
N SER A 646 -21.12 29.52 2.79
CA SER A 646 -19.77 28.97 2.70
C SER A 646 -19.73 27.58 2.06
N GLY A 647 -20.70 26.72 2.40
CA GLY A 647 -20.81 25.39 1.79
C GLY A 647 -20.99 25.40 0.26
N ILE A 648 -21.67 26.42 -0.31
CA ILE A 648 -21.84 26.54 -1.76
C ILE A 648 -20.53 26.97 -2.42
N GLU A 649 -19.75 27.85 -1.80
CA GLU A 649 -18.44 28.24 -2.33
C GLU A 649 -17.44 27.08 -2.30
N ASP A 650 -17.40 26.32 -1.20
CA ASP A 650 -16.57 25.13 -1.07
C ASP A 650 -16.90 24.10 -2.17
N ASP A 651 -18.19 23.91 -2.43
CA ASP A 651 -18.68 23.03 -3.49
C ASP A 651 -18.27 23.53 -4.89
N ILE A 652 -18.39 24.84 -5.18
CA ILE A 652 -17.97 25.44 -6.46
C ILE A 652 -16.46 25.28 -6.66
N GLU A 653 -15.65 25.59 -5.64
CA GLU A 653 -14.20 25.43 -5.71
C GLU A 653 -13.83 23.95 -5.93
N ASN A 654 -14.52 23.03 -5.25
CA ASN A 654 -14.28 21.60 -5.40
C ASN A 654 -14.61 21.10 -6.82
N LEU A 655 -15.73 21.56 -7.40
CA LEU A 655 -16.14 21.25 -8.77
C LEU A 655 -15.15 21.80 -9.80
N LEU A 656 -14.76 23.08 -9.69
CA LEU A 656 -13.83 23.69 -10.64
C LEU A 656 -12.47 22.98 -10.63
N ASN A 657 -11.93 22.63 -9.46
CA ASN A 657 -10.69 21.88 -9.35
C ASN A 657 -10.83 20.47 -9.97
N TYR A 658 -11.96 19.79 -9.73
CA TYR A 658 -12.23 18.49 -10.34
C TYR A 658 -12.31 18.58 -11.87
N GLU A 659 -13.18 19.44 -12.39
CA GLU A 659 -13.43 19.61 -13.82
C GLU A 659 -12.16 20.00 -14.60
N GLU A 660 -11.46 21.05 -14.17
CA GLU A 660 -10.22 21.48 -14.83
C GLU A 660 -9.14 20.39 -14.74
N GLY A 661 -9.08 19.70 -13.60
CA GLY A 661 -8.24 18.52 -13.41
C GLY A 661 -8.49 17.43 -14.45
N ILE A 662 -9.76 17.04 -14.63
CA ILE A 662 -10.18 16.04 -15.62
C ILE A 662 -9.88 16.51 -17.05
N PHE A 663 -10.17 17.77 -17.40
CA PHE A 663 -9.91 18.29 -18.74
C PHE A 663 -8.43 18.20 -19.10
N LEU A 664 -7.56 18.71 -18.22
CA LEU A 664 -6.12 18.78 -18.49
C LEU A 664 -5.46 17.41 -18.51
N LEU A 665 -5.83 16.54 -17.56
CA LEU A 665 -5.26 15.19 -17.47
C LEU A 665 -5.78 14.31 -18.62
N SER A 666 -7.08 14.32 -18.91
CA SER A 666 -7.65 13.54 -20.03
C SER A 666 -7.11 13.96 -21.39
N LEU A 667 -6.81 15.24 -21.60
CA LEU A 667 -6.18 15.70 -22.84
C LEU A 667 -4.72 15.26 -22.95
N SER A 668 -3.96 15.23 -21.85
CA SER A 668 -2.58 14.73 -21.86
C SER A 668 -2.48 13.25 -22.27
N MET A 669 -3.59 12.55 -22.09
CA MET A 669 -3.80 11.14 -22.39
C MET A 669 -4.37 10.92 -23.81
N ALA A 670 -4.94 11.95 -24.42
CA ALA A 670 -5.69 11.80 -25.65
C ALA A 670 -4.80 11.54 -26.89
N PRO A 671 -5.27 10.73 -27.87
CA PRO A 671 -4.59 10.59 -29.16
C PRO A 671 -4.37 11.93 -29.88
N PRO A 672 -3.34 12.06 -30.75
CA PRO A 672 -3.02 13.30 -31.46
C PRO A 672 -4.17 13.91 -32.30
N SER A 673 -5.12 13.09 -32.75
CA SER A 673 -6.32 13.56 -33.44
C SER A 673 -7.25 14.36 -32.53
N LEU A 674 -7.43 13.94 -31.29
CA LEU A 674 -8.27 14.63 -30.30
C LEU A 674 -7.57 15.88 -29.75
N LEU A 675 -6.23 15.85 -29.59
CA LEU A 675 -5.44 17.02 -29.18
C LEU A 675 -5.58 18.21 -30.14
N ARG A 676 -5.63 17.95 -31.45
CA ARG A 676 -5.84 19.00 -32.46
C ARG A 676 -7.19 19.72 -32.29
N LEU A 677 -8.26 18.95 -32.02
CA LEU A 677 -9.58 19.50 -31.78
C LEU A 677 -9.64 20.30 -30.47
N ALA A 678 -8.97 19.81 -29.43
CA ALA A 678 -8.89 20.49 -28.15
C ALA A 678 -8.20 21.86 -28.26
N LYS A 679 -7.09 21.93 -29.01
CA LYS A 679 -6.35 23.19 -29.25
C LYS A 679 -7.21 24.25 -29.95
N LEU A 680 -8.04 23.84 -30.92
CA LEU A 680 -8.98 24.75 -31.59
C LEU A 680 -10.07 25.30 -30.65
N ALA A 681 -10.40 24.56 -29.60
CA ALA A 681 -11.32 25.01 -28.55
C ALA A 681 -10.63 25.79 -27.42
N GLY A 682 -9.35 26.14 -27.58
CA GLY A 682 -8.55 26.87 -26.60
C GLY A 682 -8.29 26.06 -25.33
N MET A 683 -8.08 24.74 -25.49
CA MET A 683 -7.63 23.82 -24.45
C MET A 683 -6.24 23.31 -24.79
N GLU A 684 -5.35 23.30 -23.79
CA GLU A 684 -4.03 22.69 -23.92
C GLU A 684 -3.86 21.60 -22.86
N ALA A 685 -3.30 20.46 -23.28
CA ALA A 685 -3.00 19.37 -22.36
C ALA A 685 -1.92 19.82 -21.36
N ASN A 686 -2.15 19.57 -20.07
CA ASN A 686 -1.17 19.82 -19.03
C ASN A 686 -1.32 18.80 -17.91
N GLN A 687 -0.57 17.70 -18.00
CA GLN A 687 -0.65 16.58 -17.07
C GLN A 687 -0.36 17.02 -15.62
N SER A 688 0.72 17.79 -15.39
CA SER A 688 1.13 18.20 -14.04
C SER A 688 0.08 19.09 -13.38
N LYS A 689 -0.48 20.06 -14.11
CA LYS A 689 -1.54 20.92 -13.59
C LYS A 689 -2.83 20.13 -13.35
N GLY A 690 -3.18 19.20 -14.25
CA GLY A 690 -4.34 18.33 -14.10
C GLY A 690 -4.26 17.48 -12.81
N VAL A 691 -3.11 16.84 -12.57
CA VAL A 691 -2.86 16.07 -11.35
C VAL A 691 -2.91 16.96 -10.10
N GLN A 692 -2.28 18.13 -10.12
CA GLN A 692 -2.30 19.07 -8.99
C GLN A 692 -3.73 19.50 -8.60
N LEU A 693 -4.57 19.79 -9.59
CA LEU A 693 -5.95 20.22 -9.35
C LEU A 693 -6.83 19.07 -8.80
N LEU A 694 -6.65 17.85 -9.31
CA LEU A 694 -7.33 16.68 -8.74
C LEU A 694 -6.91 16.41 -7.30
N TYR A 695 -5.62 16.55 -6.98
CA TYR A 695 -5.16 16.47 -5.59
C TYR A 695 -5.72 17.59 -4.71
N LYS A 696 -5.83 18.82 -5.23
CA LYS A 696 -6.49 19.91 -4.52
C LYS A 696 -7.97 19.58 -4.24
N CYS A 697 -8.66 18.98 -5.20
CA CYS A 697 -10.03 18.48 -5.02
C CYS A 697 -10.10 17.43 -3.90
N ILE A 698 -9.24 16.40 -3.93
CA ILE A 698 -9.18 15.33 -2.93
C ILE A 698 -8.86 15.87 -1.53
N ASN A 699 -7.89 16.77 -1.43
CA ASN A 699 -7.41 17.34 -0.17
C ASN A 699 -8.41 18.28 0.51
N SER A 700 -9.50 18.66 -0.16
CA SER A 700 -10.62 19.36 0.49
C SER A 700 -11.32 18.50 1.56
N LYS A 701 -11.16 17.16 1.52
CA LYS A 701 -11.70 16.14 2.44
C LYS A 701 -13.22 16.04 2.54
N ARG A 702 -13.97 17.11 2.27
CA ARG A 702 -15.43 17.21 2.37
C ARG A 702 -16.12 17.67 1.09
N GLY A 703 -15.37 17.95 0.02
CA GLY A 703 -15.96 18.37 -1.25
C GLY A 703 -16.75 17.26 -1.94
N MET A 704 -17.81 17.63 -2.66
CA MET A 704 -18.73 16.70 -3.34
C MET A 704 -18.06 15.78 -4.38
N ARG A 705 -16.88 16.15 -4.90
CA ARG A 705 -16.14 15.41 -5.94
C ARG A 705 -14.90 14.69 -5.46
N VAL A 706 -14.61 14.73 -4.17
CA VAL A 706 -13.54 13.92 -3.58
C VAL A 706 -13.58 12.44 -4.03
N PRO A 707 -14.71 11.71 -4.00
CA PRO A 707 -14.69 10.28 -4.30
C PRO A 707 -14.50 9.98 -5.79
N LEU A 708 -15.08 10.80 -6.69
CA LEU A 708 -14.84 10.67 -8.13
C LEU A 708 -13.41 11.07 -8.52
N ALA A 709 -12.86 12.11 -7.90
CA ALA A 709 -11.47 12.51 -8.11
C ALA A 709 -10.51 11.40 -7.66
N LEU A 710 -10.76 10.78 -6.50
CA LEU A 710 -10.03 9.59 -6.05
C LEU A 710 -10.14 8.45 -7.07
N MET A 711 -11.36 8.11 -7.48
CA MET A 711 -11.59 7.03 -8.43
C MET A 711 -10.88 7.30 -9.77
N PHE A 712 -10.94 8.52 -10.30
CA PHE A 712 -10.26 8.91 -11.53
C PHE A 712 -8.74 8.84 -11.41
N MET A 713 -8.18 9.35 -10.31
CA MET A 713 -6.74 9.25 -10.03
C MET A 713 -6.29 7.79 -9.90
N LEU A 714 -7.07 6.94 -9.23
CA LEU A 714 -6.77 5.51 -9.12
C LEU A 714 -6.84 4.80 -10.47
N PHE A 715 -7.84 5.08 -11.31
CA PHE A 715 -7.86 4.58 -12.69
C PHE A 715 -6.67 5.06 -13.50
N TRP A 716 -6.25 6.31 -13.33
CA TRP A 716 -5.09 6.86 -14.00
C TRP A 716 -3.79 6.15 -13.57
N LEU A 717 -3.60 5.95 -12.27
CA LEU A 717 -2.42 5.29 -11.68
C LEU A 717 -2.35 3.80 -11.98
N LEU A 718 -3.51 3.10 -11.98
CA LEU A 718 -3.58 1.64 -12.05
C LEU A 718 -3.87 1.10 -13.45
N VAL A 719 -4.65 1.81 -14.27
CA VAL A 719 -5.19 1.31 -15.54
C VAL A 719 -4.63 2.05 -16.75
N TYR A 720 -4.42 3.37 -16.65
CA TYR A 720 -4.15 4.20 -17.82
C TYR A 720 -2.71 4.16 -18.33
N ILE A 721 -1.76 3.59 -17.57
CA ILE A 721 -0.35 3.59 -17.97
C ILE A 721 0.19 2.16 -17.98
N PRO A 722 0.82 1.71 -19.09
CA PRO A 722 1.38 0.36 -19.17
C PRO A 722 2.37 0.10 -18.05
N GLU A 723 2.28 -1.09 -17.47
CA GLU A 723 2.93 -1.50 -16.22
C GLU A 723 4.46 -1.39 -16.19
N PHE A 724 5.10 -1.11 -17.33
CA PHE A 724 6.55 -1.08 -17.52
C PHE A 724 7.14 0.33 -17.66
N VAL A 725 6.37 1.36 -17.33
CA VAL A 725 6.90 2.73 -17.26
C VAL A 725 7.69 2.90 -15.95
N PRO A 726 8.88 3.53 -15.98
CA PRO A 726 9.64 3.87 -14.77
C PRO A 726 8.76 4.58 -13.73
N GLY A 727 8.94 4.25 -12.44
CA GLY A 727 8.10 4.78 -11.35
C GLY A 727 6.87 3.93 -10.99
N LYS A 728 6.79 2.67 -11.45
CA LYS A 728 5.73 1.71 -11.08
C LYS A 728 5.51 1.60 -9.56
N GLU A 729 6.57 1.36 -8.80
CA GLU A 729 6.48 1.23 -7.34
C GLU A 729 6.05 2.54 -6.66
N GLU A 730 6.52 3.68 -7.19
CA GLU A 730 6.09 5.01 -6.74
C GLU A 730 4.57 5.18 -6.91
N ARG A 731 4.04 4.74 -8.06
CA ARG A 731 2.60 4.82 -8.37
C ARG A 731 1.77 3.84 -7.57
N TYR A 732 2.25 2.64 -7.31
CA TYR A 732 1.55 1.73 -6.40
C TYR A 732 1.56 2.26 -4.98
N ARG A 733 2.66 2.88 -4.53
CA ARG A 733 2.70 3.57 -3.24
C ARG A 733 1.66 4.70 -3.21
N GLU A 734 1.64 5.54 -4.24
CA GLU A 734 0.67 6.63 -4.39
C GLU A 734 -0.78 6.12 -4.41
N ALA A 735 -1.08 5.10 -5.23
CA ALA A 735 -2.40 4.49 -5.31
C ALA A 735 -2.82 3.85 -3.98
N ASN A 736 -1.90 3.19 -3.28
CA ASN A 736 -2.16 2.59 -1.98
C ASN A 736 -2.51 3.66 -0.92
N GLU A 737 -1.83 4.81 -0.91
CA GLU A 737 -2.18 5.92 -0.01
C GLU A 737 -3.55 6.52 -0.36
N LEU A 738 -3.87 6.67 -1.65
CA LEU A 738 -5.21 7.12 -2.09
C LEU A 738 -6.31 6.10 -1.72
N ILE A 739 -6.07 4.81 -1.85
CA ILE A 739 -7.00 3.75 -1.43
C ILE A 739 -7.20 3.78 0.08
N LYS A 740 -6.13 3.91 0.89
CA LYS A 740 -6.26 4.04 2.35
C LYS A 740 -7.10 5.25 2.73
N PHE A 741 -6.86 6.39 2.09
CA PHE A 741 -7.67 7.58 2.28
C PHE A 741 -9.14 7.32 1.89
N GLY A 742 -9.40 6.77 0.70
CA GLY A 742 -10.73 6.43 0.23
C GLY A 742 -11.46 5.47 1.18
N SER A 743 -10.83 4.39 1.61
CA SER A 743 -11.38 3.39 2.53
C SER A 743 -11.63 3.92 3.94
N HIS A 744 -10.87 4.92 4.39
CA HIS A 744 -11.10 5.60 5.67
C HIS A 744 -12.34 6.51 5.60
N TYR A 745 -12.46 7.34 4.56
CA TYR A 745 -13.55 8.31 4.43
C TYR A 745 -14.85 7.69 3.90
N TYR A 746 -14.74 6.69 3.04
CA TYR A 746 -15.83 5.94 2.41
C TYR A 746 -15.71 4.46 2.75
N ASN A 747 -15.90 4.15 4.03
CA ASN A 747 -15.83 2.78 4.51
C ASN A 747 -16.78 1.85 3.74
N LYS A 748 -16.36 0.58 3.57
CA LYS A 748 -17.13 -0.45 2.85
C LYS A 748 -17.47 -0.12 1.38
N SER A 749 -16.83 0.91 0.80
CA SER A 749 -17.01 1.25 -0.61
C SER A 749 -16.64 0.06 -1.50
N ILE A 750 -17.60 -0.35 -2.32
CA ILE A 750 -17.42 -1.43 -3.30
C ILE A 750 -16.37 -1.02 -4.34
N TYR A 751 -16.36 0.25 -4.77
CA TYR A 751 -15.46 0.78 -5.79
C TYR A 751 -14.00 0.82 -5.31
N PHE A 752 -13.75 1.29 -4.08
CA PHE A 752 -12.38 1.29 -3.54
C PHE A 752 -11.90 -0.13 -3.20
N SER A 753 -12.79 -1.02 -2.77
CA SER A 753 -12.47 -2.45 -2.61
C SER A 753 -12.07 -3.11 -3.94
N TRP A 754 -12.79 -2.79 -5.02
CA TRP A 754 -12.47 -3.25 -6.37
C TRP A 754 -11.14 -2.69 -6.89
N LEU A 755 -10.86 -1.41 -6.68
CA LEU A 755 -9.59 -0.80 -7.09
C LEU A 755 -8.40 -1.33 -6.27
N GLU A 756 -8.60 -1.60 -4.97
CA GLU A 756 -7.60 -2.28 -4.13
C GLU A 756 -7.34 -3.71 -4.62
N SER A 757 -8.39 -4.49 -4.93
CA SER A 757 -8.21 -5.83 -5.48
C SER A 757 -7.49 -5.80 -6.83
N TYR A 758 -7.80 -4.83 -7.68
CA TYR A 758 -7.11 -4.63 -8.96
C TYR A 758 -5.60 -4.38 -8.76
N MET A 759 -5.24 -3.47 -7.85
CA MET A 759 -3.84 -3.20 -7.51
C MET A 759 -3.13 -4.44 -6.95
N LEU A 760 -3.75 -5.14 -6.00
CA LEU A 760 -3.19 -6.36 -5.40
C LEU A 760 -2.96 -7.46 -6.43
N THR A 761 -3.90 -7.62 -7.38
CA THR A 761 -3.77 -8.58 -8.48
C THR A 761 -2.53 -8.27 -9.32
N LYS A 762 -2.30 -7.00 -9.64
CA LYS A 762 -1.12 -6.55 -10.40
C LYS A 762 0.20 -6.72 -9.63
N GLN A 763 0.14 -6.72 -8.30
CA GLN A 763 1.28 -6.99 -7.40
C GLN A 763 1.48 -8.50 -7.11
N GLY A 764 0.71 -9.37 -7.76
CA GLY A 764 0.72 -10.82 -7.55
C GLY A 764 0.20 -11.25 -6.17
N ASN A 765 -0.47 -10.38 -5.43
CA ASN A 765 -1.13 -10.71 -4.17
C ASN A 765 -2.55 -11.22 -4.44
N LEU A 766 -2.64 -12.35 -5.13
CA LEU A 766 -3.88 -12.89 -5.68
C LEU A 766 -4.86 -13.32 -4.57
N GLU A 767 -4.36 -13.96 -3.51
CA GLU A 767 -5.20 -14.42 -2.39
C GLU A 767 -5.89 -13.26 -1.66
N ARG A 768 -5.15 -12.18 -1.37
CA ARG A 768 -5.74 -10.99 -0.75
C ARG A 768 -6.73 -10.30 -1.69
N SER A 769 -6.43 -10.29 -2.99
CA SER A 769 -7.36 -9.77 -4.01
C SER A 769 -8.69 -10.55 -4.00
N LEU A 770 -8.64 -11.89 -3.98
CA LEU A 770 -9.84 -12.74 -3.90
C LEU A 770 -10.67 -12.43 -2.64
N LYS A 771 -10.02 -12.37 -1.47
CA LYS A 771 -10.69 -12.04 -0.21
C LYS A 771 -11.39 -10.68 -0.25
N LEU A 772 -10.81 -9.68 -0.91
CA LEU A 772 -11.45 -8.37 -1.07
C LEU A 772 -12.63 -8.41 -2.03
N LEU A 773 -12.50 -9.09 -3.17
CA LEU A 773 -13.58 -9.24 -4.15
C LEU A 773 -14.78 -9.98 -3.56
N GLU A 774 -14.55 -11.01 -2.74
CA GLU A 774 -15.62 -11.71 -2.02
C GLU A 774 -16.35 -10.79 -1.04
N ARG A 775 -15.61 -10.00 -0.25
CA ARG A 775 -16.21 -9.01 0.64
C ARG A 775 -17.02 -7.96 -0.14
N ALA A 776 -16.53 -7.52 -1.29
CA ALA A 776 -17.22 -6.57 -2.15
C ALA A 776 -18.52 -7.16 -2.73
N LEU A 777 -18.48 -8.42 -3.19
CA LEU A 777 -19.67 -9.15 -3.66
C LEU A 777 -20.72 -9.32 -2.56
N ILE A 778 -20.30 -9.73 -1.35
CA ILE A 778 -21.20 -9.83 -0.18
C ILE A 778 -21.78 -8.45 0.16
N SER A 779 -20.99 -7.39 0.04
CA SER A 779 -21.46 -6.01 0.25
C SER A 779 -22.54 -5.63 -0.76
N CYS A 780 -22.37 -5.97 -2.05
CA CYS A 780 -23.41 -5.75 -3.07
C CYS A 780 -24.74 -6.43 -2.69
N GLU A 781 -24.68 -7.71 -2.30
CA GLU A 781 -25.87 -8.48 -1.91
C GLU A 781 -26.59 -7.85 -0.71
N LYS A 782 -25.83 -7.44 0.32
CA LYS A 782 -26.39 -6.80 1.53
C LYS A 782 -27.02 -5.43 1.27
N GLN A 783 -26.57 -4.72 0.23
CA GLN A 783 -27.11 -3.41 -0.14
C GLN A 783 -28.40 -3.52 -0.97
N GLY A 784 -28.93 -4.73 -1.20
CA GLY A 784 -30.13 -4.90 -2.04
C GLY A 784 -29.90 -4.51 -3.50
N LEU A 785 -28.64 -4.49 -3.96
CA LEU A 785 -28.34 -4.29 -5.37
C LEU A 785 -28.82 -5.54 -6.11
N PRO A 786 -29.54 -5.39 -7.23
CA PRO A 786 -29.99 -6.53 -7.98
C PRO A 786 -28.74 -7.24 -8.51
N PHE A 787 -28.53 -8.47 -8.03
CA PHE A 787 -27.52 -9.45 -8.45
C PHE A 787 -26.10 -9.32 -7.89
N ARG A 788 -25.42 -10.46 -7.79
CA ARG A 788 -23.96 -10.53 -7.68
C ARG A 788 -23.39 -9.76 -8.86
N SER A 789 -22.69 -8.65 -8.59
CA SER A 789 -22.17 -7.75 -9.63
C SER A 789 -21.41 -8.55 -10.71
N PRO A 790 -21.90 -8.55 -11.98
CA PRO A 790 -21.23 -9.23 -13.08
C PRO A 790 -19.78 -8.74 -13.27
N ARG A 791 -19.54 -7.44 -13.04
CA ARG A 791 -18.19 -6.90 -13.10
C ARG A 791 -17.27 -7.52 -12.04
N LEU A 792 -17.71 -7.56 -10.79
CA LEU A 792 -16.89 -8.13 -9.71
C LEU A 792 -16.73 -9.65 -9.84
N LEU A 793 -17.75 -10.35 -10.36
CA LEU A 793 -17.64 -11.78 -10.68
C LEU A 793 -16.62 -12.03 -11.79
N PHE A 794 -16.61 -11.21 -12.83
CA PHE A 794 -15.58 -11.27 -13.87
C PHE A 794 -14.19 -11.03 -13.27
N GLU A 795 -14.03 -10.03 -12.41
CA GLU A 795 -12.75 -9.75 -11.75
C GLU A 795 -12.32 -10.92 -10.86
N LYS A 796 -13.23 -11.52 -10.09
CA LYS A 796 -12.95 -12.72 -9.29
C LYS A 796 -12.54 -13.89 -10.18
N GLY A 797 -13.27 -14.13 -11.27
CA GLY A 797 -12.94 -15.16 -12.25
C GLY A 797 -11.58 -14.93 -12.91
N TRP A 798 -11.22 -13.67 -13.19
CA TRP A 798 -9.91 -13.32 -13.71
C TRP A 798 -8.78 -13.56 -12.69
N VAL A 799 -9.00 -13.24 -11.42
CA VAL A 799 -7.99 -13.53 -10.38
C VAL A 799 -7.84 -15.04 -10.18
N LEU A 800 -8.93 -15.82 -10.21
CA LEU A 800 -8.87 -17.29 -10.15
C LEU A 800 -8.15 -17.89 -11.37
N PHE A 801 -8.37 -17.32 -12.55
CA PHE A 801 -7.61 -17.67 -13.76
C PHE A 801 -6.11 -17.45 -13.57
N LEU A 802 -5.73 -16.35 -12.92
CA LEU A 802 -4.34 -16.08 -12.56
C LEU A 802 -3.84 -17.03 -11.47
N CYS A 803 -4.68 -17.46 -10.53
CA CYS A 803 -4.33 -18.50 -9.55
C CYS A 803 -4.17 -19.89 -10.17
N GLN A 804 -4.56 -20.08 -11.44
CA GLN A 804 -4.62 -21.39 -12.12
C GLN A 804 -5.73 -22.31 -11.57
N GLU A 805 -6.74 -21.73 -10.91
CA GLU A 805 -7.93 -22.43 -10.38
C GLU A 805 -9.02 -22.43 -11.47
N TRP A 806 -8.86 -23.31 -12.45
CA TRP A 806 -9.62 -23.25 -13.71
C TRP A 806 -11.13 -23.50 -13.53
N GLU A 807 -11.51 -24.37 -12.61
CA GLU A 807 -12.91 -24.75 -12.37
C GLU A 807 -13.69 -23.60 -11.71
N GLU A 808 -13.13 -23.01 -10.66
CA GLU A 808 -13.71 -21.86 -9.96
C GLU A 808 -13.70 -20.61 -10.84
N ALA A 809 -12.65 -20.42 -11.65
CA ALA A 809 -12.59 -19.36 -12.64
C ALA A 809 -13.73 -19.51 -13.66
N LEU A 810 -13.93 -20.72 -14.20
CA LEU A 810 -15.02 -21.02 -15.14
C LEU A 810 -16.38 -20.70 -14.53
N ALA A 811 -16.64 -21.17 -13.30
CA ALA A 811 -17.89 -20.92 -12.60
C ALA A 811 -18.16 -19.41 -12.41
N CYS A 812 -17.16 -18.65 -11.97
CA CYS A 812 -17.31 -17.20 -11.78
C CYS A 812 -17.57 -16.46 -13.11
N LEU A 813 -16.87 -16.84 -14.19
CA LEU A 813 -17.01 -16.22 -15.50
C LEU A 813 -18.37 -16.55 -16.15
N LEU A 814 -18.89 -17.76 -15.93
CA LEU A 814 -20.25 -18.14 -16.34
C LEU A 814 -21.28 -17.29 -15.60
N SER A 815 -21.20 -17.20 -14.27
CA SER A 815 -22.11 -16.36 -13.48
C SER A 815 -22.02 -14.87 -13.84
N ALA A 816 -20.83 -14.38 -14.21
CA ALA A 816 -20.67 -13.01 -14.71
C ALA A 816 -21.40 -12.77 -16.05
N SER A 817 -21.82 -13.83 -16.74
CA SER A 817 -22.42 -13.82 -18.06
C SER A 817 -23.92 -14.16 -18.05
N ASP A 818 -24.53 -14.44 -16.89
CA ASP A 818 -25.93 -14.87 -16.77
C ASP A 818 -26.95 -13.86 -17.33
N HIS A 819 -26.65 -12.56 -17.19
CA HIS A 819 -27.59 -11.47 -17.54
C HIS A 819 -27.28 -10.78 -18.86
N SER A 820 -26.09 -10.96 -19.41
CA SER A 820 -25.70 -10.31 -20.66
C SER A 820 -24.68 -11.15 -21.42
N PRO A 821 -24.74 -11.17 -22.76
CA PRO A 821 -23.78 -11.93 -23.55
C PRO A 821 -22.34 -11.59 -23.18
N PRO A 822 -21.48 -12.60 -22.93
CA PRO A 822 -20.10 -12.38 -22.53
C PRO A 822 -19.34 -11.58 -23.58
N SER A 823 -18.43 -10.72 -23.13
CA SER A 823 -17.52 -10.02 -24.03
C SER A 823 -16.65 -11.02 -24.81
N PRO A 824 -16.09 -10.66 -25.98
CA PRO A 824 -15.18 -11.56 -26.69
C PRO A 824 -14.00 -12.03 -25.83
N PHE A 825 -13.49 -11.18 -24.94
CA PHE A 825 -12.42 -11.56 -24.03
C PHE A 825 -12.91 -12.54 -22.95
N THR A 826 -14.10 -12.33 -22.40
CA THR A 826 -14.74 -13.26 -21.45
C THR A 826 -14.98 -14.62 -22.09
N GLN A 827 -15.46 -14.67 -23.34
CA GLN A 827 -15.63 -15.92 -24.10
C GLN A 827 -14.31 -16.66 -24.33
N LEU A 828 -13.22 -15.92 -24.60
CA LEU A 828 -11.90 -16.52 -24.73
C LEU A 828 -11.46 -17.18 -23.41
N LEU A 829 -11.69 -16.52 -22.27
CA LEU A 829 -11.39 -17.08 -20.94
C LEU A 829 -12.26 -18.29 -20.62
N LEU A 830 -13.56 -18.24 -20.93
CA LEU A 830 -14.48 -19.35 -20.75
C LEU A 830 -14.00 -20.58 -21.53
N GLY A 831 -13.72 -20.44 -22.83
CA GLY A 831 -13.20 -21.53 -23.64
C GLY A 831 -11.84 -22.05 -23.12
N ALA A 832 -10.93 -21.16 -22.70
CA ALA A 832 -9.64 -21.56 -22.14
C ALA A 832 -9.80 -22.35 -20.83
N CYS A 833 -10.67 -21.91 -19.91
CA CYS A 833 -10.95 -22.67 -18.69
C CYS A 833 -11.64 -24.00 -19.00
N SER A 834 -12.62 -24.05 -19.91
CA SER A 834 -13.28 -25.29 -20.34
C SER A 834 -12.28 -26.30 -20.91
N CYS A 835 -11.29 -25.84 -21.68
CA CYS A 835 -10.19 -26.71 -22.11
C CYS A 835 -9.39 -27.28 -20.93
N MET A 836 -9.03 -26.43 -19.96
CA MET A 836 -8.20 -26.82 -18.82
C MET A 836 -8.93 -27.73 -17.83
N THR A 837 -10.25 -27.68 -17.78
CA THR A 837 -11.11 -28.57 -16.97
C THR A 837 -11.56 -29.82 -17.73
N GLY A 838 -11.18 -30.00 -18.99
CA GLY A 838 -11.52 -31.16 -19.82
C GLY A 838 -12.92 -31.11 -20.47
N GLN A 839 -13.63 -29.98 -20.38
CA GLN A 839 -14.95 -29.75 -20.98
C GLN A 839 -14.81 -29.31 -22.45
N LEU A 840 -14.30 -30.20 -23.31
CA LEU A 840 -13.89 -29.87 -24.67
C LEU A 840 -15.06 -29.44 -25.58
N ASP A 841 -16.23 -30.06 -25.46
CA ASP A 841 -17.42 -29.70 -26.26
C ASP A 841 -17.85 -28.26 -25.97
N GLN A 842 -17.88 -27.89 -24.67
CA GLN A 842 -18.20 -26.53 -24.26
C GLN A 842 -17.12 -25.53 -24.71
N ALA A 843 -15.84 -25.93 -24.66
CA ALA A 843 -14.76 -25.10 -25.17
C ALA A 843 -14.93 -24.83 -26.68
N GLU A 844 -15.30 -25.85 -27.45
CA GLU A 844 -15.58 -25.73 -28.88
C GLU A 844 -16.73 -24.76 -29.15
N GLU A 845 -17.84 -24.86 -28.43
CA GLU A 845 -18.97 -23.91 -28.54
C GLU A 845 -18.53 -22.45 -28.33
N TRP A 846 -17.76 -22.18 -27.27
CA TRP A 846 -17.26 -20.83 -26.98
C TRP A 846 -16.36 -20.30 -28.10
N PHE A 847 -15.46 -21.13 -28.62
CA PHE A 847 -14.52 -20.71 -29.67
C PHE A 847 -15.16 -20.58 -31.05
N GLN A 848 -16.14 -21.43 -31.38
CA GLN A 848 -16.95 -21.29 -32.59
C GLN A 848 -17.76 -19.98 -32.54
N GLY A 849 -18.37 -19.68 -31.40
CA GLY A 849 -19.07 -18.41 -31.17
C GLY A 849 -18.17 -17.18 -31.42
N LEU A 850 -16.90 -17.24 -31.01
CA LEU A 850 -15.91 -16.20 -31.34
C LEU A 850 -15.55 -16.13 -32.83
N GLY A 851 -15.56 -17.27 -33.52
CA GLY A 851 -15.25 -17.38 -34.94
C GLY A 851 -16.31 -16.75 -35.87
N ASP A 852 -17.56 -16.73 -35.40
CA ASP A 852 -18.75 -16.21 -36.10
C ASP A 852 -19.00 -14.71 -35.86
N LEU A 853 -18.41 -14.16 -34.80
CA LEU A 853 -18.47 -12.73 -34.52
C LEU A 853 -17.62 -11.96 -35.56
N ASN A 854 -18.19 -10.90 -36.13
CA ASN A 854 -17.45 -9.97 -36.99
C ASN A 854 -16.51 -9.07 -36.16
N LEU A 855 -15.44 -9.67 -35.63
CA LEU A 855 -14.48 -9.10 -34.68
C LEU A 855 -13.43 -8.21 -35.36
N GLU A 856 -13.85 -7.16 -36.06
CA GLU A 856 -12.92 -6.23 -36.75
C GLU A 856 -12.74 -4.89 -36.05
N ARG A 857 -13.35 -4.69 -34.87
CA ARG A 857 -13.41 -3.38 -34.21
C ARG A 857 -12.11 -2.96 -33.50
N SER A 858 -11.21 -3.88 -33.16
CA SER A 858 -9.92 -3.57 -32.52
C SER A 858 -8.83 -4.60 -32.81
N THR A 859 -7.57 -4.29 -32.47
CA THR A 859 -6.44 -5.24 -32.61
C THR A 859 -6.58 -6.44 -31.68
N ILE A 860 -7.12 -6.25 -30.47
CA ILE A 860 -7.31 -7.32 -29.50
C ILE A 860 -8.42 -8.26 -29.93
N GLU A 861 -9.56 -7.75 -30.43
CA GLU A 861 -10.67 -8.58 -30.92
C GLU A 861 -10.29 -9.40 -32.16
N ARG A 862 -9.49 -8.82 -33.07
CA ARG A 862 -8.94 -9.57 -34.21
C ARG A 862 -7.99 -10.69 -33.77
N TRP A 863 -7.19 -10.44 -32.74
CA TRP A 863 -6.35 -11.49 -32.14
C TRP A 863 -7.21 -12.56 -31.47
N ILE A 864 -8.21 -12.19 -30.66
CA ILE A 864 -9.16 -13.11 -30.02
C ILE A 864 -9.83 -14.01 -31.06
N GLY A 865 -10.37 -13.46 -32.16
CA GLY A 865 -11.04 -14.26 -33.19
C GLY A 865 -10.10 -15.21 -33.93
N ARG A 866 -8.89 -14.75 -34.30
CA ARG A 866 -7.89 -15.62 -34.93
C ARG A 866 -7.39 -16.70 -33.97
N ARG A 867 -7.18 -16.37 -32.70
CA ARG A 867 -6.77 -17.31 -31.68
C ARG A 867 -7.90 -18.31 -31.41
N ALA A 868 -9.12 -17.83 -31.32
CA ALA A 868 -10.41 -18.51 -31.42
C ALA A 868 -10.36 -19.78 -32.31
N LYS A 869 -10.24 -19.52 -33.60
CA LYS A 869 -10.17 -20.52 -34.67
C LYS A 869 -8.98 -21.47 -34.53
N ARG A 870 -7.92 -21.02 -33.88
CA ARG A 870 -6.68 -21.78 -33.72
C ARG A 870 -6.76 -22.76 -32.55
N TYR A 871 -7.52 -22.45 -31.50
CA TYR A 871 -7.81 -23.40 -30.41
C TYR A 871 -8.55 -24.64 -30.94
N LEU A 872 -9.54 -24.43 -31.81
CA LEU A 872 -10.33 -25.52 -32.42
C LEU A 872 -9.50 -26.51 -33.27
N ASN A 873 -8.31 -26.10 -33.71
CA ASN A 873 -7.53 -26.83 -34.72
C ASN A 873 -6.17 -27.34 -34.19
N ARG A 874 -5.89 -27.28 -32.88
CA ARG A 874 -4.55 -27.57 -32.32
C ARG A 874 -4.53 -28.51 -31.12
N ARG A 875 -3.40 -29.21 -30.98
CA ARG A 875 -3.18 -30.22 -29.92
C ARG A 875 -2.74 -29.66 -28.57
N TRP A 876 -2.07 -28.50 -28.51
CA TRP A 876 -1.47 -27.98 -27.26
C TRP A 876 -2.22 -26.77 -26.69
N PHE A 877 -3.49 -26.95 -26.36
CA PHE A 877 -4.29 -25.86 -25.79
C PHE A 877 -3.83 -25.40 -24.41
N GLN A 878 -3.02 -26.21 -23.73
CA GLN A 878 -2.47 -25.94 -22.40
C GLN A 878 -1.53 -24.73 -22.38
N LEU A 879 -0.97 -24.33 -23.54
CA LEU A 879 -0.14 -23.11 -23.64
C LEU A 879 -0.95 -21.83 -23.50
N PHE A 880 -2.24 -21.89 -23.80
CA PHE A 880 -2.99 -20.69 -24.08
C PHE A 880 -3.37 -19.85 -22.86
N PRO A 881 -3.69 -20.42 -21.67
CA PRO A 881 -3.85 -19.61 -20.47
C PRO A 881 -2.61 -18.75 -20.19
N TYR A 882 -1.43 -19.33 -20.31
CA TYR A 882 -0.16 -18.63 -20.09
C TYR A 882 0.14 -17.58 -21.16
N GLU A 883 -0.27 -17.82 -22.41
CA GLU A 883 -0.23 -16.80 -23.44
C GLU A 883 -1.16 -15.62 -23.11
N ILE A 884 -2.39 -15.88 -22.66
CA ILE A 884 -3.33 -14.83 -22.24
C ILE A 884 -2.71 -14.01 -21.09
N ILE A 885 -2.11 -14.67 -20.10
CA ILE A 885 -1.43 -14.02 -18.97
C ILE A 885 -0.24 -13.19 -19.44
N TYR A 886 0.53 -13.68 -20.42
CA TYR A 886 1.65 -12.95 -21.03
C TYR A 886 1.17 -11.68 -21.75
N VAL A 887 0.20 -11.79 -22.66
CA VAL A 887 -0.24 -10.66 -23.49
C VAL A 887 -1.03 -9.61 -22.70
N THR A 888 -1.55 -9.98 -21.52
CA THR A 888 -2.23 -9.08 -20.58
C THR A 888 -1.29 -8.46 -19.53
N ASP A 889 0.02 -8.76 -19.61
CA ASP A 889 1.10 -8.20 -18.80
C ASP A 889 1.13 -8.57 -17.30
N TYR A 890 0.31 -9.52 -16.84
CA TYR A 890 0.20 -9.86 -15.41
C TYR A 890 1.40 -10.66 -14.85
N LEU A 891 2.36 -11.09 -15.67
CA LEU A 891 3.49 -11.91 -15.21
C LEU A 891 4.44 -11.17 -14.24
N ASN A 892 4.66 -9.87 -14.39
CA ASN A 892 5.79 -9.18 -13.74
C ASN A 892 5.58 -8.89 -12.24
N GLY A 893 4.39 -9.16 -11.70
CA GLY A 893 4.08 -9.02 -10.27
C GLY A 893 3.94 -10.35 -9.53
N MET A 894 3.92 -11.48 -10.25
CA MET A 894 3.66 -12.79 -9.64
C MET A 894 4.74 -13.20 -8.64
N LYS A 895 4.35 -14.03 -7.67
CA LYS A 895 5.25 -14.54 -6.63
C LYS A 895 6.05 -15.74 -7.12
N ARG A 896 7.12 -16.06 -6.38
CA ARG A 896 8.06 -17.14 -6.72
C ARG A 896 7.36 -18.47 -7.01
N ASP A 897 6.50 -18.91 -6.10
CA ASP A 897 5.78 -20.19 -6.18
C ASP A 897 4.92 -20.27 -7.45
N TRP A 898 4.32 -19.15 -7.86
CA TRP A 898 3.56 -19.08 -9.10
C TRP A 898 4.42 -19.38 -10.33
N PHE A 899 5.64 -18.80 -10.38
CA PHE A 899 6.58 -19.04 -11.48
C PHE A 899 7.09 -20.48 -11.51
N GLU A 900 7.34 -21.08 -10.33
CA GLU A 900 7.77 -22.48 -10.23
C GLU A 900 6.67 -23.40 -10.78
N HIS A 901 5.44 -23.28 -10.29
CA HIS A 901 4.30 -24.06 -10.79
C HIS A 901 4.05 -23.85 -12.29
N ALA A 902 4.07 -22.60 -12.75
CA ALA A 902 3.86 -22.29 -14.17
C ALA A 902 4.97 -22.87 -15.06
N PHE A 903 6.23 -22.80 -14.63
CA PHE A 903 7.36 -23.33 -15.38
C PHE A 903 7.32 -24.86 -15.44
N ASP A 904 7.04 -25.53 -14.33
CA ASP A 904 6.93 -26.99 -14.26
C ASP A 904 5.76 -27.49 -15.12
N PHE A 905 4.61 -26.82 -15.02
CA PHE A 905 3.46 -27.11 -15.87
C PHE A 905 3.82 -26.98 -17.35
N LEU A 906 4.37 -25.84 -17.79
CA LEU A 906 4.76 -25.62 -19.18
C LEU A 906 5.81 -26.63 -19.67
N SER A 907 6.74 -27.03 -18.79
CA SER A 907 7.78 -28.02 -19.10
C SER A 907 7.23 -29.44 -19.21
N SER A 908 6.09 -29.72 -18.58
CA SER A 908 5.37 -30.99 -18.71
C SER A 908 4.58 -31.11 -20.01
N ILE A 909 4.32 -29.98 -20.70
CA ILE A 909 3.62 -29.99 -21.97
C ILE A 909 4.54 -30.64 -23.01
N GLY A 910 4.13 -31.80 -23.52
CA GLY A 910 4.86 -32.57 -24.54
C GLY A 910 4.84 -31.92 -25.93
N VAL A 911 5.17 -30.62 -26.06
CA VAL A 911 5.48 -30.01 -27.35
C VAL A 911 6.83 -30.58 -27.82
N PRO A 912 6.90 -31.24 -28.97
CA PRO A 912 8.13 -31.86 -29.43
C PRO A 912 9.21 -30.80 -29.65
N GLU A 913 10.42 -31.07 -29.16
CA GLU A 913 11.58 -30.24 -29.46
C GLU A 913 11.91 -30.36 -30.95
N ILE A 914 11.98 -29.20 -31.63
CA ILE A 914 12.27 -29.14 -33.06
C ILE A 914 13.78 -28.97 -33.26
N PRO A 915 14.46 -29.76 -34.10
CA PRO A 915 15.88 -29.58 -34.39
C PRO A 915 16.21 -28.19 -34.96
N SER A 916 17.47 -27.77 -34.86
CA SER A 916 17.91 -26.45 -35.35
C SER A 916 17.59 -26.24 -36.84
N PRO A 917 17.08 -25.06 -37.24
CA PRO A 917 16.81 -24.72 -38.65
C PRO A 917 18.02 -24.78 -39.58
N GLU A 918 19.23 -24.78 -39.03
CA GLU A 918 20.50 -24.93 -39.76
C GLU A 918 20.62 -26.29 -40.49
N ASN A 919 19.78 -27.28 -40.13
CA ASN A 919 19.83 -28.65 -40.65
C ASN A 919 18.61 -29.07 -41.50
N LEU A 920 17.68 -28.16 -41.84
CA LEU A 920 16.34 -28.57 -42.31
C LEU A 920 15.70 -27.62 -43.37
N GLY A 921 14.64 -28.10 -44.04
CA GLY A 921 13.89 -27.37 -45.07
C GLY A 921 12.70 -26.57 -44.49
N LYS A 922 12.43 -25.36 -45.02
CA LYS A 922 11.29 -24.52 -44.59
C LYS A 922 9.96 -25.27 -44.73
N GLY A 923 9.22 -25.39 -43.63
CA GLY A 923 7.85 -25.94 -43.62
C GLY A 923 7.75 -27.43 -43.26
N GLU A 924 8.85 -28.09 -42.88
CA GLU A 924 8.84 -29.50 -42.48
C GLU A 924 8.09 -29.79 -41.16
N TYR A 925 7.98 -28.81 -40.25
CA TYR A 925 7.31 -28.98 -38.94
C TYR A 925 6.17 -27.99 -38.72
N GLN A 926 4.95 -28.51 -38.56
CA GLN A 926 3.72 -27.73 -38.37
C GLN A 926 3.64 -27.06 -36.98
N GLU A 927 4.42 -27.56 -36.04
CA GLU A 927 4.45 -27.22 -34.61
C GLU A 927 5.38 -26.05 -34.27
N THR A 928 6.08 -25.47 -35.26
CA THR A 928 7.09 -24.44 -35.01
C THR A 928 6.55 -23.21 -34.29
N ASP A 929 5.29 -22.84 -34.56
CA ASP A 929 4.63 -21.73 -33.88
C ASP A 929 4.42 -22.02 -32.38
N GLU A 930 4.00 -23.24 -32.01
CA GLU A 930 3.80 -23.68 -30.62
C GLU A 930 5.10 -23.79 -29.87
N TYR A 931 6.11 -24.40 -30.49
CA TYR A 931 7.42 -24.53 -29.88
C TYR A 931 8.03 -23.15 -29.60
N SER A 932 7.91 -22.22 -30.56
CA SER A 932 8.39 -20.85 -30.38
C SER A 932 7.61 -20.10 -29.29
N LEU A 933 6.29 -20.31 -29.20
CA LEU A 933 5.47 -19.72 -28.13
C LEU A 933 5.86 -20.30 -26.75
N LEU A 934 6.02 -21.62 -26.64
CA LEU A 934 6.46 -22.27 -25.40
C LEU A 934 7.80 -21.70 -24.93
N LEU A 935 8.79 -21.56 -25.83
CA LEU A 935 10.08 -20.94 -25.52
C LEU A 935 9.93 -19.50 -25.02
N LEU A 936 9.05 -18.70 -25.63
CA LEU A 936 8.81 -17.32 -25.18
C LEU A 936 8.21 -17.29 -23.76
N LEU A 937 7.21 -18.13 -23.49
CA LEU A 937 6.52 -18.18 -22.20
C LEU A 937 7.46 -18.65 -21.09
N GLN A 938 8.19 -19.75 -21.31
CA GLN A 938 9.18 -20.26 -20.37
C GLN A 938 10.30 -19.23 -20.13
N ALA A 939 10.80 -18.57 -21.18
CA ALA A 939 11.81 -17.53 -21.03
C ALA A 939 11.31 -16.32 -20.24
N SER A 940 10.07 -15.89 -20.46
CA SER A 940 9.46 -14.79 -19.70
C SER A 940 9.32 -15.14 -18.21
N ILE A 941 8.93 -16.37 -17.90
CA ILE A 941 8.86 -16.88 -16.52
C ILE A 941 10.26 -16.92 -15.91
N LEU A 942 11.24 -17.53 -16.58
CA LEU A 942 12.63 -17.61 -16.10
C LEU A 942 13.24 -16.23 -15.90
N ARG A 943 12.97 -15.27 -16.79
CA ARG A 943 13.40 -13.88 -16.62
C ARG A 943 12.83 -13.35 -15.32
N ASN A 944 11.51 -13.41 -15.12
CA ASN A 944 10.86 -12.86 -13.93
C ASN A 944 11.32 -13.55 -12.64
N PHE A 945 11.59 -14.86 -12.70
CA PHE A 945 12.18 -15.67 -11.64
C PHE A 945 13.66 -15.35 -11.33
N GLY A 946 14.34 -14.58 -12.19
CA GLY A 946 15.75 -14.19 -12.00
C GLY A 946 16.77 -15.15 -12.64
N ARG A 947 16.33 -16.22 -13.33
CA ARG A 947 17.17 -17.17 -14.07
C ARG A 947 17.54 -16.64 -15.46
N LEU A 948 18.22 -15.48 -15.47
CA LEU A 948 18.48 -14.70 -16.69
C LEU A 948 19.25 -15.48 -17.77
N ARG A 949 20.27 -16.26 -17.39
CA ARG A 949 21.08 -17.05 -18.35
C ARG A 949 20.26 -18.08 -19.12
N GLU A 950 19.28 -18.69 -18.45
CA GLU A 950 18.42 -19.69 -19.07
C GLU A 950 17.37 -19.04 -19.96
N ALA A 951 16.80 -17.91 -19.52
CA ALA A 951 15.95 -17.09 -20.36
C ALA A 951 16.66 -16.68 -21.67
N VAL A 952 17.92 -16.23 -21.61
CA VAL A 952 18.72 -15.92 -22.80
C VAL A 952 18.84 -17.13 -23.72
N LYS A 953 19.23 -18.31 -23.20
CA LYS A 953 19.37 -19.53 -24.01
C LYS A 953 18.08 -19.86 -24.77
N MET A 954 16.93 -19.77 -24.10
CA MET A 954 15.63 -20.06 -24.71
C MET A 954 15.24 -19.03 -25.77
N LEU A 955 15.49 -17.75 -25.51
CA LEU A 955 15.16 -16.68 -26.44
C LEU A 955 16.09 -16.66 -27.66
N GLU A 956 17.40 -16.87 -27.47
CA GLU A 956 18.35 -17.03 -28.58
C GLU A 956 17.96 -18.23 -29.44
N LYS A 957 17.60 -19.35 -28.82
CA LYS A 957 17.06 -20.51 -29.52
C LYS A 957 15.81 -20.14 -30.33
N LEU A 958 14.83 -19.45 -29.75
CA LEU A 958 13.63 -18.96 -30.44
C LEU A 958 13.98 -18.10 -31.65
N THR A 959 14.93 -17.17 -31.53
CA THR A 959 15.30 -16.27 -32.65
C THR A 959 15.83 -17.03 -33.87
N LYS A 960 16.39 -18.23 -33.71
CA LYS A 960 16.80 -19.08 -34.84
C LYS A 960 15.60 -19.58 -35.66
N TYR A 961 14.46 -19.86 -35.01
CA TYR A 961 13.23 -20.32 -35.67
C TYR A 961 12.40 -19.20 -36.31
N GLN A 962 12.80 -17.93 -36.21
CA GLN A 962 11.99 -16.78 -36.65
C GLN A 962 11.50 -16.85 -38.11
N SER A 963 12.27 -17.48 -39.00
CA SER A 963 11.92 -17.61 -40.42
C SER A 963 10.95 -18.75 -40.72
N TRP A 964 10.67 -19.59 -39.73
CA TRP A 964 9.79 -20.76 -39.77
C TRP A 964 8.48 -20.54 -39.02
N ILE A 965 8.37 -19.46 -38.23
CA ILE A 965 7.11 -19.04 -37.60
C ILE A 965 6.16 -18.52 -38.69
N LEU A 966 5.09 -19.27 -38.95
CA LEU A 966 4.17 -19.01 -40.06
C LEU A 966 3.05 -18.06 -39.64
N ASN A 967 2.45 -18.31 -38.48
CA ASN A 967 1.20 -17.67 -38.11
C ASN A 967 1.33 -16.77 -36.86
N GLU A 968 2.08 -17.18 -35.82
CA GLU A 968 2.25 -16.37 -34.59
C GLU A 968 3.43 -15.38 -34.68
N LYS A 969 3.41 -14.55 -35.72
CA LYS A 969 4.52 -13.61 -36.01
C LYS A 969 4.78 -12.57 -34.91
N TRP A 970 3.85 -12.39 -33.96
CA TRP A 970 4.05 -11.49 -32.82
C TRP A 970 5.08 -12.04 -31.83
N VAL A 971 5.29 -13.36 -31.77
CA VAL A 971 6.26 -14.00 -30.86
C VAL A 971 7.69 -13.50 -31.12
N ILE A 972 8.03 -13.21 -32.38
CA ILE A 972 9.38 -12.77 -32.79
C ILE A 972 9.77 -11.42 -32.17
N PRO A 973 9.05 -10.30 -32.40
CA PRO A 973 9.41 -9.04 -31.77
C PRO A 973 9.26 -9.06 -30.25
N HIS A 974 8.41 -9.93 -29.69
CA HIS A 974 8.33 -10.12 -28.23
C HIS A 974 9.55 -10.87 -27.67
N ALA A 975 10.12 -11.82 -28.42
CA ALA A 975 11.36 -12.48 -28.02
C ALA A 975 12.54 -11.50 -27.96
N TYR A 976 12.66 -10.60 -28.94
CA TYR A 976 13.65 -9.52 -28.89
C TYR A 976 13.37 -8.55 -27.73
N TYR A 977 12.11 -8.23 -27.46
CA TYR A 977 11.74 -7.42 -26.30
C TYR A 977 12.16 -8.10 -24.98
N GLU A 978 11.86 -9.39 -24.78
CA GLU A 978 12.27 -10.13 -23.59
C GLU A 978 13.80 -10.22 -23.47
N LEU A 979 14.54 -10.44 -24.58
CA LEU A 979 16.01 -10.39 -24.56
C LEU A 979 16.51 -9.02 -24.11
N GLY A 980 15.92 -7.95 -24.65
CA GLY A 980 16.26 -6.58 -24.25
C GLY A 980 16.02 -6.35 -22.76
N LEU A 981 14.92 -6.86 -22.20
CA LEU A 981 14.65 -6.79 -20.76
C LEU A 981 15.66 -7.60 -19.93
N VAL A 982 16.11 -8.76 -20.42
CA VAL A 982 17.14 -9.56 -19.74
C VAL A 982 18.47 -8.81 -19.70
N TYR A 983 18.92 -8.23 -20.82
CA TYR A 983 20.14 -7.43 -20.87
C TYR A 983 20.03 -6.17 -20.01
N MET A 984 18.89 -5.48 -20.04
CA MET A 984 18.62 -4.33 -19.18
C MET A 984 18.69 -4.67 -17.69
N ARG A 985 18.18 -5.85 -17.27
CA ARG A 985 18.37 -6.36 -15.89
C ARG A 985 19.83 -6.64 -15.56
N GLY A 986 20.61 -7.10 -16.53
CA GLY A 986 22.06 -7.29 -16.41
C GLY A 986 22.88 -6.00 -16.54
N ARG A 987 22.24 -4.84 -16.69
CA ARG A 987 22.86 -3.52 -16.97
C ARG A 987 23.71 -3.47 -18.25
N ASP A 988 23.44 -4.35 -19.21
CA ASP A 988 24.01 -4.24 -20.56
C ASP A 988 23.08 -3.37 -21.43
N TRP A 989 23.22 -2.05 -21.25
CA TRP A 989 22.38 -1.05 -21.89
C TRP A 989 22.46 -1.10 -23.42
N ARG A 990 23.66 -1.34 -23.96
CA ARG A 990 23.90 -1.42 -25.41
C ARG A 990 23.20 -2.63 -26.00
N ALA A 991 23.42 -3.83 -25.45
CA ALA A 991 22.75 -5.03 -25.93
C ALA A 991 21.22 -4.93 -25.76
N GLY A 992 20.76 -4.35 -24.64
CA GLY A 992 19.34 -4.08 -24.40
C GLY A 992 18.72 -3.19 -25.48
N SER A 993 19.36 -2.05 -25.77
CA SER A 993 18.94 -1.10 -26.80
C SER A 993 18.92 -1.75 -28.19
N ASP A 994 19.96 -2.51 -28.54
CA ASP A 994 20.04 -3.22 -29.82
C ASP A 994 18.87 -4.19 -30.01
N MET A 995 18.50 -4.95 -28.97
CA MET A 995 17.35 -5.85 -29.03
C MET A 995 16.02 -5.11 -29.15
N PHE A 996 15.83 -4.01 -28.41
CA PHE A 996 14.63 -3.18 -28.53
C PHE A 996 14.50 -2.56 -29.93
N LEU A 997 15.60 -2.10 -30.52
CA LEU A 997 15.62 -1.57 -31.88
C LEU A 997 15.29 -2.66 -32.91
N LYS A 998 15.83 -3.87 -32.75
CA LYS A 998 15.45 -5.04 -33.58
C LYS A 998 13.95 -5.32 -33.49
N ALA A 999 13.37 -5.33 -32.29
CA ALA A 999 11.93 -5.50 -32.12
C ALA A 999 11.12 -4.41 -32.87
N LYS A 1000 11.58 -3.15 -32.87
CA LYS A 1000 10.92 -2.02 -33.58
C LYS A 1000 10.97 -2.16 -35.11
N MET A 1001 11.86 -2.97 -35.68
CA MET A 1001 11.92 -3.19 -37.13
C MET A 1001 10.67 -3.92 -37.65
N TYR A 1002 10.02 -4.74 -36.83
CA TYR A 1002 8.81 -5.47 -37.21
C TYR A 1002 7.61 -4.52 -37.32
N LYS A 1003 6.83 -4.66 -38.40
CA LYS A 1003 5.70 -3.75 -38.71
C LYS A 1003 4.32 -4.43 -38.79
N LYS A 1004 4.26 -5.73 -39.04
CA LYS A 1004 2.99 -6.46 -39.30
C LYS A 1004 2.84 -7.65 -38.34
N TYR A 1005 2.27 -7.39 -37.16
CA TYR A 1005 1.99 -8.39 -36.13
C TYR A 1005 0.96 -7.83 -35.11
N ASP A 1006 0.39 -8.71 -34.29
CA ASP A 1006 -0.56 -8.33 -33.23
C ASP A 1006 0.10 -7.58 -32.09
N PHE A 1007 -0.68 -6.84 -31.30
CA PHE A 1007 -0.18 -6.06 -30.15
C PHE A 1007 0.89 -5.01 -30.47
N ARG A 1008 1.18 -4.73 -31.75
CA ARG A 1008 2.24 -3.82 -32.18
C ARG A 1008 2.21 -2.45 -31.48
N ARG A 1009 1.03 -1.85 -31.29
CA ARG A 1009 0.90 -0.56 -30.59
C ARG A 1009 1.34 -0.66 -29.13
N SER A 1010 0.87 -1.69 -28.43
CA SER A 1010 1.25 -1.97 -27.04
C SER A 1010 2.76 -2.23 -26.93
N LEU A 1011 3.32 -3.10 -27.78
CA LEU A 1011 4.75 -3.39 -27.74
C LEU A 1011 5.60 -2.16 -28.09
N ASN A 1012 5.22 -1.35 -29.08
CA ASN A 1012 5.98 -0.13 -29.41
C ASN A 1012 5.96 0.89 -28.28
N PHE A 1013 4.87 0.98 -27.53
CA PHE A 1013 4.84 1.79 -26.32
C PHE A 1013 5.87 1.29 -25.31
N LYS A 1014 5.89 -0.02 -25.01
CA LYS A 1014 6.87 -0.64 -24.10
C LYS A 1014 8.31 -0.43 -24.55
N LEU A 1015 8.57 -0.60 -25.84
CA LEU A 1015 9.90 -0.40 -26.44
C LEU A 1015 10.36 1.05 -26.32
N ASN A 1016 9.47 2.03 -26.53
CA ASN A 1016 9.83 3.44 -26.36
C ASN A 1016 10.15 3.77 -24.90
N ALA A 1017 9.34 3.29 -23.96
CA ALA A 1017 9.57 3.50 -22.53
C ALA A 1017 10.89 2.85 -22.06
N ALA A 1018 11.18 1.64 -22.53
CA ALA A 1018 12.43 0.94 -22.18
C ALA A 1018 13.67 1.64 -22.77
N LEU A 1019 13.59 2.14 -24.01
CA LEU A 1019 14.66 2.93 -24.62
C LEU A 1019 14.88 4.27 -23.90
N GLU A 1020 13.81 4.94 -23.48
CA GLU A 1020 13.90 6.17 -22.69
C GLU A 1020 14.53 5.90 -21.31
N PHE A 1021 14.15 4.82 -20.65
CA PHE A 1021 14.75 4.39 -19.39
C PHE A 1021 16.26 4.13 -19.55
N ILE A 1022 16.67 3.39 -20.58
CA ILE A 1022 18.09 3.16 -20.88
C ILE A 1022 18.83 4.50 -21.06
N ALA A 1023 18.27 5.43 -21.85
CA ALA A 1023 18.90 6.73 -22.08
C ALA A 1023 19.05 7.55 -20.77
N GLN A 1024 18.07 7.45 -19.86
CA GLN A 1024 18.14 8.10 -18.56
C GLN A 1024 19.20 7.47 -17.64
N GLU A 1025 19.28 6.14 -17.59
CA GLU A 1025 20.27 5.43 -16.77
C GLU A 1025 21.70 5.58 -17.32
N GLU A 1026 21.91 5.49 -18.64
CA GLU A 1026 23.20 5.79 -19.28
C GLU A 1026 23.64 7.24 -18.99
N SER A 1027 22.70 8.20 -19.00
CA SER A 1027 23.01 9.58 -18.61
C SER A 1027 23.40 9.71 -17.14
N LYS A 1028 22.80 8.92 -16.23
CA LYS A 1028 23.17 8.89 -14.81
C LYS A 1028 24.53 8.23 -14.60
N GLU A 1029 24.84 7.17 -15.32
CA GLU A 1029 26.15 6.49 -15.25
C GLU A 1029 27.26 7.36 -15.82
N ASN A 1030 27.06 8.01 -16.97
CA ASN A 1030 28.01 8.96 -17.56
C ASN A 1030 28.21 10.24 -16.74
N LYS A 1031 27.29 10.55 -15.80
CA LYS A 1031 27.46 11.65 -14.82
C LYS A 1031 28.14 11.19 -13.53
N ARG A 1032 28.28 9.88 -13.32
CA ARG A 1032 28.87 9.26 -12.12
C ARG A 1032 30.28 8.73 -12.39
N GLY A 1033 30.60 8.36 -13.63
CA GLY A 1033 31.96 8.12 -14.12
C GLY A 1033 32.58 9.41 -14.63
#